data_AF-A0A3B9AM47-F1
#
_entry.id   AF-A0A3B9AM47-F1
#
_cell.length_a   1.000
_cell.length_b   1.000
_cell.length_c   1.000
_cell.angle_alpha   90.00
_cell.angle_beta   90.00
_cell.angle_gamma   90.00
#
_symmetry.space_group_name_H-M   'P 1'
#
loop_
_entity.id
_entity.type
_entity.pdbx_description
1 polymer ?
#
loop_
_entity_poly.entity_id
_entity_poly.type
_entity_poly.pdbx_seq_one_letter_code
_entity_poly.pdbx_strand_id
1 'polypeptide(L)'
;MRKNFPPNTTCPAGPSPHFGKAPRLFFIRSGIPIPGMILILTFFLLTGAHLQAATITSAATGNWSAGATWVGGVAPVAGDDVIIASGHTVTLTAAVNITTGNLTVTGTLALAGFNLTAGSLSGAGNIGSASGTPTVTVGSNNSSTTYSGVFSGANAQLTKQGTGTLTLTGANTYTGATTISAGTLSIGDGGTTGSVAGASIVNNAALIFNRSNALTYSGVISGSGTLTKAGTGTLTLSGANTYAGATTINAGSVIISNDNGLGTPPVSATPGHLVFNGGTLETNTGYTLNANRGVLLNAGGGTFKSSSQNIIYQGIIDGTGNLTVTGCPLFLNGASPNTYTGVTTVDGGGSVIINADNKLGAVPGSATPGSIVLNNGRLRFSANFTLHANRGITLGAGGGTFEGGASITYQGIIAGSGNLTISSTMNLTLSGASANTYTGTTSVISAALSISQDNKLGAAPGSPTPGALILEGGTFSASSSFTLNANRGINIVSPGNATIGAAAGATLTYGGIIAGNGSLVASSASTGTVVLTGANTYTGITQVVFGALSIGNGGTTGSIPSTSIGLLDATAQLVFNRSDNITYSAVISGSGSVTKQGAGTLTLTNANTYTGATTISAGTLQLGTASERISNSSALTVNAGATFDLNGFSESVASLAGAGTVTSNVAGAVTVAHVGNTNTTFSGVIQNGSGTVALTKAGTGTLTLTGANTYTGNTSISAGTLSIGNGTTAGSIASASINNNGTLTFNLPAGTYANTAVISGAGGVTKSGAGTLTLSGANSYAGTTSITAGTLIAGSATALGTGSLVSVSSGATLRTDFGLNLGALSIAGVMNCNGNNSTCENLVLGTTIQTSNGTYGSTASGATNQDNTRFTPGSTGLVTLTTSPMTITVTTTAARPTVTLPLNGTANVRVFWGDGNDNTYTSAGNRNYTYATPGNYTIIIYGALTQFGALGGYPHADRITGVTSWGSTGLRSLTGAFQGSTTNDNATNLVQVPGNLPSSVTNLSNMFTRASAFNQNISSWNTANVVNMEFMFSEAASFNQPIGNWNTSNVTTMRSMFQGDSTFNQDIGAWDLSNVNNIQGMFRRATVFNNGGSASINNWNTSNVLRMLNVFSSATSFNQPIGNWNNRPVAQMISMFEHATSFNQDISARHIRNEATMS
;
A
#
# COMPACT_ATOMS: atom_id res chain seq x y z
N MET A 1 12.32 14.50 -16.67
CA MET A 1 12.17 15.54 -17.70
C MET A 1 13.38 15.50 -18.62
N ARG A 2 13.23 15.08 -19.88
CA ARG A 2 14.31 15.04 -20.87
C ARG A 2 14.64 16.47 -21.31
N LYS A 3 15.76 17.04 -20.84
CA LYS A 3 16.35 18.23 -21.45
C LYS A 3 17.32 17.76 -22.54
N ASN A 4 16.88 17.82 -23.79
CA ASN A 4 17.80 17.91 -24.92
C ASN A 4 18.55 19.24 -24.77
N PHE A 5 19.82 19.19 -24.40
CA PHE A 5 20.66 20.39 -24.38
C PHE A 5 20.99 20.78 -25.83
N PRO A 6 20.78 22.04 -26.24
CA PRO A 6 21.19 22.52 -27.55
C PRO A 6 22.72 22.53 -27.68
N PRO A 7 23.28 22.41 -28.89
CA PRO A 7 24.73 22.32 -29.15
C PRO A 7 25.56 23.57 -28.75
N ASN A 8 24.92 24.68 -28.37
CA ASN A 8 25.56 25.96 -28.04
C ASN A 8 25.27 26.42 -26.59
N THR A 9 25.74 25.66 -25.59
CA THR A 9 25.75 26.12 -24.20
C THR A 9 27.12 26.65 -23.79
N THR A 10 27.14 27.84 -23.18
CA THR A 10 28.32 28.40 -22.51
C THR A 10 28.84 27.47 -21.43
N CYS A 11 30.17 27.37 -21.32
CA CYS A 11 30.85 26.37 -20.49
C CYS A 11 30.52 26.53 -18.99
N PRO A 12 30.41 25.44 -18.21
CA PRO A 12 30.22 25.54 -16.78
C PRO A 12 31.45 26.20 -16.12
N ALA A 13 31.22 27.17 -15.24
CA ALA A 13 32.28 27.80 -14.46
C ALA A 13 32.98 26.75 -13.57
N GLY A 14 34.30 26.62 -13.71
CA GLY A 14 35.09 25.78 -12.82
C GLY A 14 35.08 26.34 -11.38
N PRO A 15 35.26 25.50 -10.35
CA PRO A 15 35.47 25.98 -8.99
C PRO A 15 36.81 26.73 -8.91
N SER A 16 36.80 27.88 -8.25
CA SER A 16 38.00 28.67 -7.95
C SER A 16 39.04 27.83 -7.20
N PRO A 17 40.34 27.91 -7.52
CA PRO A 17 41.37 27.20 -6.77
C PRO A 17 41.49 27.78 -5.35
N HIS A 18 41.22 26.95 -4.34
CA HIS A 18 41.64 27.21 -2.97
C HIS A 18 43.16 27.17 -2.90
N PHE A 19 43.79 28.29 -2.51
CA PHE A 19 45.22 28.37 -2.24
C PHE A 19 45.60 27.49 -1.03
N GLY A 20 46.01 26.25 -1.33
CA GLY A 20 46.72 25.38 -0.39
C GLY A 20 48.20 25.75 -0.33
N LYS A 21 48.68 26.07 0.88
CA LYS A 21 50.05 26.46 1.21
C LYS A 21 51.09 25.48 0.64
N ALA A 22 52.15 26.04 0.06
CA ALA A 22 53.34 25.34 -0.41
C ALA A 22 54.09 24.61 0.74
N PRO A 23 54.62 23.40 0.50
CA PRO A 23 55.75 22.89 1.24
C PRO A 23 57.05 23.01 0.43
N ARG A 24 57.97 23.77 1.04
CA ARG A 24 59.43 23.69 1.04
C ARG A 24 60.12 22.74 0.07
N LEU A 25 60.89 23.38 -0.81
CA LEU A 25 61.97 22.87 -1.65
C LEU A 25 63.03 22.12 -0.83
N PHE A 26 63.23 20.82 -1.11
CA PHE A 26 64.37 20.05 -0.62
C PHE A 26 65.36 19.87 -1.77
N PHE A 27 66.56 20.44 -1.61
CA PHE A 27 67.70 20.21 -2.48
C PHE A 27 68.32 18.84 -2.17
N ILE A 28 68.54 18.01 -3.21
CA ILE A 28 69.58 16.99 -3.17
C ILE A 28 70.52 17.21 -4.35
N ARG A 29 71.79 17.45 -4.01
CA ARG A 29 72.96 17.45 -4.87
C ARG A 29 73.27 16.04 -5.37
N SER A 30 73.62 15.93 -6.64
CA SER A 30 74.73 15.12 -7.20
C SER A 30 74.80 15.50 -8.69
N GLY A 31 75.93 15.68 -9.37
CA GLY A 31 77.31 15.37 -9.03
C GLY A 31 78.02 14.63 -10.18
N ILE A 32 78.16 15.24 -11.38
CA ILE A 32 79.32 15.17 -12.34
C ILE A 32 79.61 13.76 -12.99
N PRO A 33 80.33 13.57 -14.13
CA PRO A 33 80.54 14.30 -15.41
C PRO A 33 80.30 13.47 -16.71
N ILE A 34 80.36 14.20 -17.84
CA ILE A 34 80.71 13.90 -19.25
C ILE A 34 81.73 12.74 -19.49
N PRO A 35 81.76 12.09 -20.69
CA PRO A 35 82.72 12.55 -21.71
C PRO A 35 82.26 12.40 -23.18
N GLY A 36 82.82 13.25 -24.05
CA GLY A 36 82.69 13.12 -25.51
C GLY A 36 83.24 14.28 -26.34
N MET A 37 84.42 14.81 -26.02
CA MET A 37 85.20 15.69 -26.90
C MET A 37 85.76 14.88 -28.07
N ILE A 38 85.69 15.41 -29.30
CA ILE A 38 86.82 15.38 -30.25
C ILE A 38 86.90 16.73 -30.97
N LEU A 39 87.93 17.49 -30.59
CA LEU A 39 88.50 18.62 -31.31
C LEU A 39 89.53 18.03 -32.28
N ILE A 40 89.39 18.26 -33.59
CA ILE A 40 90.52 18.13 -34.53
C ILE A 40 90.64 19.44 -35.30
N LEU A 41 91.77 20.08 -35.03
CA LEU A 41 92.38 21.17 -35.77
C LEU A 41 93.03 20.56 -37.02
N THR A 42 92.75 21.05 -38.24
CA THR A 42 93.76 21.10 -39.31
C THR A 42 93.39 22.06 -40.44
N PHE A 43 94.38 22.87 -40.77
CA PHE A 43 94.58 23.73 -41.94
C PHE A 43 94.22 23.10 -43.31
N PHE A 44 93.71 23.93 -44.23
CA PHE A 44 94.12 24.01 -45.64
C PHE A 44 93.91 25.47 -46.08
N LEU A 45 94.95 26.31 -46.10
CA LEU A 45 95.78 26.64 -47.27
C LEU A 45 94.98 27.00 -48.53
N LEU A 46 94.99 28.31 -48.81
CA LEU A 46 94.91 28.98 -50.09
C LEU A 46 95.11 28.06 -51.32
N THR A 47 94.19 28.14 -52.28
CA THR A 47 94.51 28.36 -53.71
C THR A 47 93.31 28.95 -54.45
N GLY A 48 93.58 30.03 -55.20
CA GLY A 48 92.79 30.82 -56.17
C GLY A 48 91.39 30.36 -56.63
N ALA A 49 90.48 31.25 -57.02
CA ALA A 49 90.68 32.60 -57.53
C ALA A 49 89.34 33.36 -57.58
N HIS A 50 89.45 34.70 -57.64
CA HIS A 50 88.40 35.70 -57.87
C HIS A 50 87.43 36.01 -56.72
N LEU A 51 88.04 36.56 -55.67
CA LEU A 51 87.46 37.63 -54.88
C LEU A 51 87.35 38.89 -55.75
N GLN A 52 86.13 39.29 -56.10
CA GLN A 52 85.82 40.72 -56.21
C GLN A 52 84.42 40.93 -55.65
N ALA A 53 84.31 40.77 -54.32
CA ALA A 53 83.24 41.42 -53.59
C ALA A 53 83.39 42.92 -53.87
N ALA A 54 82.39 43.54 -54.50
CA ALA A 54 82.27 44.99 -54.53
C ALA A 54 81.90 45.44 -53.10
N THR A 55 82.89 45.46 -52.20
CA THR A 55 82.74 46.03 -50.88
C THR A 55 82.67 47.56 -51.07
N ILE A 56 81.47 48.12 -51.09
CA ILE A 56 81.29 49.59 -51.10
C ILE A 56 81.69 50.10 -49.70
N THR A 57 82.92 50.60 -49.56
CA THR A 57 83.46 51.17 -48.30
C THR A 57 83.67 52.69 -48.34
N SER A 58 83.06 53.42 -49.28
CA SER A 58 83.30 54.87 -49.42
C SER A 58 82.10 55.72 -49.03
N ALA A 59 82.38 56.69 -48.18
CA ALA A 59 81.46 57.70 -47.65
C ALA A 59 80.84 58.58 -48.75
N ALA A 60 79.62 58.27 -49.18
CA ALA A 60 78.66 59.22 -49.75
C ALA A 60 77.27 58.55 -49.90
N THR A 61 76.21 59.28 -49.56
CA THR A 61 74.83 59.03 -50.01
C THR A 61 74.79 58.93 -51.55
N GLY A 62 74.21 57.86 -52.12
CA GLY A 62 74.21 57.63 -53.57
C GLY A 62 72.98 56.89 -54.11
N ASN A 63 72.63 57.19 -55.37
CA ASN A 63 71.49 56.64 -56.11
C ASN A 63 71.88 55.41 -56.98
N TRP A 64 71.08 54.33 -57.02
CA TRP A 64 71.25 53.16 -57.90
C TRP A 64 70.39 53.27 -59.17
N SER A 65 71.00 53.45 -60.35
CA SER A 65 70.29 53.45 -61.64
C SER A 65 70.71 52.28 -62.53
N ALA A 66 69.82 51.84 -63.42
CA ALA A 66 70.14 50.88 -64.48
C ALA A 66 70.90 51.61 -65.59
N GLY A 67 72.17 51.27 -65.79
CA GLY A 67 72.96 51.73 -66.93
C GLY A 67 73.62 53.11 -66.83
N ALA A 68 73.59 53.82 -65.69
CA ALA A 68 74.41 55.02 -65.48
C ALA A 68 75.41 54.83 -64.32
N THR A 69 76.61 55.37 -64.53
CA THR A 69 77.76 55.39 -63.62
C THR A 69 77.35 55.85 -62.21
N TRP A 70 77.68 55.03 -61.20
CA TRP A 70 77.81 55.47 -59.81
C TRP A 70 78.79 56.64 -59.78
N VAL A 71 78.66 57.58 -58.85
CA VAL A 71 79.70 58.61 -58.65
C VAL A 71 80.93 57.92 -58.02
N GLY A 72 81.74 57.25 -58.88
CA GLY A 72 83.01 56.54 -58.58
C GLY A 72 83.11 54.98 -58.71
N GLY A 73 82.30 54.27 -59.55
CA GLY A 73 82.26 52.78 -59.53
C GLY A 73 81.21 52.10 -60.44
N VAL A 74 81.38 50.79 -60.70
CA VAL A 74 80.53 49.96 -61.60
C VAL A 74 79.24 49.54 -60.88
N ALA A 75 78.10 49.60 -61.58
CA ALA A 75 76.83 49.10 -61.08
C ALA A 75 76.89 47.57 -60.86
N PRO A 76 76.33 47.03 -59.77
CA PRO A 76 76.36 45.59 -59.53
C PRO A 76 75.66 44.85 -60.67
N VAL A 77 76.34 43.86 -61.24
CA VAL A 77 75.82 42.99 -62.30
C VAL A 77 75.20 41.73 -61.70
N ALA A 78 74.45 40.98 -62.50
CA ALA A 78 73.91 39.69 -62.07
C ALA A 78 75.06 38.76 -61.61
N GLY A 79 75.03 38.33 -60.34
CA GLY A 79 76.11 37.54 -59.72
C GLY A 79 76.80 38.20 -58.54
N ASP A 80 76.74 39.53 -58.43
CA ASP A 80 77.55 40.25 -57.43
C ASP A 80 76.95 40.19 -56.02
N ASP A 81 77.79 39.87 -55.04
CA ASP A 81 77.48 40.06 -53.62
C ASP A 81 77.55 41.56 -53.26
N VAL A 82 76.47 42.09 -52.69
CA VAL A 82 76.33 43.52 -52.37
C VAL A 82 76.13 43.69 -50.87
N ILE A 83 76.96 44.55 -50.25
CA ILE A 83 76.87 44.92 -48.84
C ILE A 83 76.55 46.42 -48.72
N ILE A 84 75.43 46.75 -48.08
CA ILE A 84 75.11 48.12 -47.66
C ILE A 84 75.52 48.25 -46.19
N ALA A 85 76.66 48.91 -45.94
CA ALA A 85 77.24 49.04 -44.60
C ALA A 85 76.40 49.94 -43.67
N SER A 86 76.53 49.74 -42.36
CA SER A 86 75.89 50.59 -41.33
C SER A 86 76.26 52.07 -41.50
N GLY A 87 75.33 52.97 -41.19
CA GLY A 87 75.50 54.42 -41.37
C GLY A 87 75.38 54.93 -42.82
N HIS A 88 75.16 54.04 -43.80
CA HIS A 88 75.04 54.41 -45.21
C HIS A 88 73.59 54.30 -45.68
N THR A 89 73.17 55.21 -46.56
CA THR A 89 71.86 55.18 -47.22
C THR A 89 72.06 55.08 -48.73
N VAL A 90 71.45 54.05 -49.33
CA VAL A 90 71.38 53.82 -50.77
C VAL A 90 69.94 54.02 -51.23
N THR A 91 69.71 54.82 -52.27
CA THR A 91 68.38 55.05 -52.85
C THR A 91 68.31 54.47 -54.27
N LEU A 92 67.31 53.68 -54.61
CA LEU A 92 67.10 53.22 -55.98
C LEU A 92 66.52 54.34 -56.84
N THR A 93 66.99 54.45 -58.08
CA THR A 93 66.43 55.31 -59.14
C THR A 93 66.03 54.51 -60.38
N ALA A 94 66.24 53.19 -60.37
CA ALA A 94 65.73 52.22 -61.34
C ALA A 94 65.57 50.84 -60.67
N ALA A 95 64.92 49.89 -61.36
CA ALA A 95 64.88 48.51 -60.90
C ALA A 95 66.28 47.89 -60.89
N VAL A 96 66.60 47.13 -59.83
CA VAL A 96 67.91 46.49 -59.65
C VAL A 96 67.75 44.97 -59.56
N ASN A 97 68.61 44.24 -60.28
CA ASN A 97 68.58 42.79 -60.32
C ASN A 97 70.00 42.21 -60.25
N ILE A 98 70.34 41.60 -59.11
CA ILE A 98 71.61 40.90 -58.90
C ILE A 98 71.47 39.37 -58.94
N THR A 99 70.25 38.86 -59.21
CA THR A 99 69.75 37.47 -59.46
C THR A 99 70.37 36.30 -58.67
N THR A 100 71.68 36.18 -58.54
CA THR A 100 72.40 35.11 -57.82
C THR A 100 73.28 35.62 -56.67
N GLY A 101 73.60 36.90 -56.64
CA GLY A 101 74.39 37.52 -55.58
C GLY A 101 73.64 37.78 -54.28
N ASN A 102 74.34 37.71 -53.15
CA ASN A 102 73.83 37.95 -51.80
C ASN A 102 73.68 39.45 -51.54
N LEU A 103 72.53 39.88 -51.03
CA LEU A 103 72.34 41.24 -50.54
C LEU A 103 72.40 41.27 -49.01
N THR A 104 73.44 41.89 -48.46
CA THR A 104 73.55 42.14 -47.02
C THR A 104 73.29 43.62 -46.71
N VAL A 105 72.18 43.93 -46.04
CA VAL A 105 71.83 45.31 -45.65
C VAL A 105 72.07 45.49 -44.16
N THR A 106 73.01 46.36 -43.80
CA THR A 106 73.29 46.82 -42.43
C THR A 106 73.08 48.33 -42.25
N GLY A 107 73.03 49.09 -43.35
CA GLY A 107 72.61 50.50 -43.43
C GLY A 107 71.13 50.68 -43.84
N THR A 108 70.81 51.64 -44.70
CA THR A 108 69.46 51.88 -45.22
C THR A 108 69.42 51.72 -46.75
N LEU A 109 68.44 50.97 -47.27
CA LEU A 109 68.12 50.85 -48.69
C LEU A 109 66.72 51.42 -48.96
N ALA A 110 66.67 52.60 -49.57
CA ALA A 110 65.44 53.24 -50.01
C ALA A 110 65.09 52.77 -51.44
N LEU A 111 63.96 52.10 -51.62
CA LEU A 111 63.52 51.55 -52.91
C LEU A 111 62.93 52.60 -53.86
N ALA A 112 62.44 53.74 -53.33
CA ALA A 112 61.84 54.84 -54.10
C ALA A 112 60.86 54.43 -55.23
N GLY A 113 60.10 53.34 -55.02
CA GLY A 113 59.13 52.82 -55.98
C GLY A 113 59.66 51.77 -56.96
N PHE A 114 60.96 51.44 -56.94
CA PHE A 114 61.58 50.48 -57.86
C PHE A 114 61.72 49.06 -57.28
N ASN A 115 61.63 48.07 -58.17
CA ASN A 115 61.80 46.65 -57.82
C ASN A 115 63.26 46.29 -57.56
N LEU A 116 63.47 45.34 -56.66
CA LEU A 116 64.77 44.76 -56.33
C LEU A 116 64.71 43.24 -56.45
N THR A 117 65.66 42.62 -57.13
CA THR A 117 65.83 41.16 -57.17
C THR A 117 67.23 40.79 -56.71
N ALA A 118 67.35 39.92 -55.71
CA ALA A 118 68.62 39.45 -55.17
C ALA A 118 68.65 37.93 -54.99
N GLY A 119 69.85 37.35 -55.02
CA GLY A 119 70.08 35.92 -54.78
C GLY A 119 69.66 35.52 -53.37
N SER A 120 70.05 36.28 -52.34
CA SER A 120 69.60 36.12 -50.96
C SER A 120 69.51 37.48 -50.25
N LEU A 121 68.92 37.51 -49.05
CA LEU A 121 68.81 38.73 -48.23
C LEU A 121 69.23 38.46 -46.79
N SER A 122 70.19 39.23 -46.28
CA SER A 122 70.69 39.16 -44.90
C SER A 122 70.97 40.55 -44.33
N GLY A 123 71.24 40.61 -43.02
CA GLY A 123 71.66 41.83 -42.32
C GLY A 123 70.58 42.45 -41.42
N ALA A 124 70.92 43.57 -40.78
CA ALA A 124 70.13 44.22 -39.73
C ALA A 124 69.69 45.66 -40.06
N GLY A 125 69.95 46.13 -41.29
CA GLY A 125 69.65 47.47 -41.75
C GLY A 125 68.19 47.67 -42.17
N ASN A 126 67.82 48.86 -42.62
CA ASN A 126 66.45 49.17 -43.03
C ASN A 126 66.30 49.05 -44.55
N ILE A 127 65.24 48.40 -45.02
CA ILE A 127 64.79 48.48 -46.43
C ILE A 127 63.45 49.20 -46.41
N GLY A 128 63.21 50.15 -47.30
CA GLY A 128 61.88 50.71 -47.39
C GLY A 128 61.60 51.60 -48.59
N SER A 129 60.32 51.89 -48.82
CA SER A 129 59.90 52.80 -49.89
C SER A 129 58.95 53.87 -49.37
N ALA A 130 59.17 55.12 -49.77
CA ALA A 130 58.27 56.23 -49.49
C ALA A 130 57.14 56.37 -50.54
N SER A 131 57.26 55.70 -51.70
CA SER A 131 56.31 55.77 -52.81
C SER A 131 56.27 54.47 -53.63
N GLY A 132 55.26 54.33 -54.49
CA GLY A 132 55.11 53.21 -55.43
C GLY A 132 54.66 51.89 -54.81
N THR A 133 54.79 50.80 -55.58
CA THR A 133 54.44 49.41 -55.19
C THR A 133 55.63 48.45 -55.38
N PRO A 134 56.85 48.79 -54.90
CA PRO A 134 58.05 48.05 -55.24
C PRO A 134 58.03 46.63 -54.67
N THR A 135 58.58 45.69 -55.43
CA THR A 135 58.73 44.28 -55.03
C THR A 135 60.19 43.96 -54.76
N VAL A 136 60.48 43.41 -53.58
CA VAL A 136 61.77 42.83 -53.21
C VAL A 136 61.68 41.32 -53.43
N THR A 137 62.39 40.79 -54.43
CA THR A 137 62.43 39.37 -54.77
C THR A 137 63.76 38.75 -54.32
N VAL A 138 63.73 37.70 -53.52
CA VAL A 138 64.92 37.13 -52.86
C VAL A 138 64.90 35.61 -52.83
N GLY A 139 66.07 34.97 -52.87
CA GLY A 139 66.24 33.54 -52.59
C GLY A 139 66.62 32.67 -53.80
N SER A 140 66.82 33.25 -55.00
CA SER A 140 67.17 32.51 -56.22
C SER A 140 68.48 31.73 -56.15
N ASN A 141 69.39 32.06 -55.23
CA ASN A 141 70.62 31.30 -55.03
C ASN A 141 70.47 30.14 -54.03
N ASN A 142 69.25 29.87 -53.56
CA ASN A 142 68.90 28.78 -52.64
C ASN A 142 69.57 28.84 -51.25
N SER A 143 70.27 29.93 -50.92
CA SER A 143 70.85 30.12 -49.59
C SER A 143 69.79 30.34 -48.53
N SER A 144 70.01 29.80 -47.34
CA SER A 144 69.20 30.13 -46.16
C SER A 144 69.82 31.31 -45.43
N THR A 145 69.06 32.39 -45.23
CA THR A 145 69.57 33.64 -44.65
C THR A 145 68.61 34.21 -43.61
N THR A 146 69.16 34.97 -42.67
CA THR A 146 68.38 35.71 -41.66
C THR A 146 68.50 37.21 -41.92
N TYR A 147 67.35 37.87 -41.98
CA TYR A 147 67.24 39.32 -42.07
C TYR A 147 66.57 39.87 -40.79
N SER A 148 67.37 40.56 -40.00
CA SER A 148 66.99 41.17 -38.72
C SER A 148 66.56 42.63 -38.85
N GLY A 149 66.70 43.19 -40.06
CA GLY A 149 66.35 44.55 -40.40
C GLY A 149 64.85 44.81 -40.53
N VAL A 150 64.46 46.08 -40.61
CA VAL A 150 63.06 46.47 -40.84
C VAL A 150 62.83 46.65 -42.34
N PHE A 151 61.89 45.90 -42.92
CA PHE A 151 61.31 46.20 -44.23
C PHE A 151 60.03 47.03 -44.05
N SER A 152 59.96 48.19 -44.69
CA SER A 152 58.90 49.20 -44.51
C SER A 152 58.39 49.79 -45.83
N GLY A 153 57.23 50.44 -45.81
CA GLY A 153 56.69 51.17 -46.97
C GLY A 153 55.27 50.75 -47.34
N ALA A 154 54.46 51.73 -47.69
CA ALA A 154 53.09 51.48 -48.17
C ALA A 154 53.14 50.70 -49.49
N ASN A 155 52.34 49.63 -49.59
CA ASN A 155 52.21 48.76 -50.77
C ASN A 155 53.51 48.07 -51.24
N ALA A 156 54.62 48.17 -50.50
CA ALA A 156 55.84 47.43 -50.81
C ALA A 156 55.62 45.92 -50.58
N GLN A 157 56.15 45.10 -51.49
CA GLN A 157 55.91 43.66 -51.58
C GLN A 157 57.20 42.87 -51.36
N LEU A 158 57.06 41.65 -50.84
CA LEU A 158 58.16 40.69 -50.68
C LEU A 158 57.86 39.42 -51.47
N THR A 159 58.78 38.97 -52.33
CA THR A 159 58.71 37.67 -53.02
C THR A 159 59.88 36.79 -52.59
N LYS A 160 59.58 35.64 -51.98
CA LYS A 160 60.55 34.60 -51.64
C LYS A 160 60.54 33.50 -52.71
N GLN A 161 61.68 33.26 -53.34
CA GLN A 161 61.91 32.22 -54.35
C GLN A 161 63.10 31.32 -54.00
N GLY A 162 63.36 30.28 -54.79
CA GLY A 162 64.40 29.27 -54.55
C GLY A 162 64.19 28.41 -53.29
N THR A 163 64.98 27.35 -53.13
CA THR A 163 64.74 26.29 -52.13
C THR A 163 65.20 26.63 -50.71
N GLY A 164 65.99 27.70 -50.53
CA GLY A 164 66.50 28.12 -49.22
C GLY A 164 65.43 28.70 -48.29
N THR A 165 65.80 28.95 -47.03
CA THR A 165 64.94 29.58 -46.01
C THR A 165 65.29 31.06 -45.83
N LEU A 166 64.33 31.96 -46.00
CA LEU A 166 64.48 33.34 -45.52
C LEU A 166 63.84 33.46 -44.13
N THR A 167 64.63 33.83 -43.13
CA THR A 167 64.16 34.05 -41.76
C THR A 167 64.06 35.55 -41.49
N LEU A 168 62.87 36.04 -41.18
CA LEU A 168 62.62 37.43 -40.80
C LEU A 168 62.55 37.53 -39.27
N THR A 169 63.53 38.19 -38.67
CA THR A 169 63.56 38.48 -37.21
C THR A 169 63.34 39.96 -36.91
N GLY A 170 63.36 40.83 -37.92
CA GLY A 170 63.01 42.25 -37.76
C GLY A 170 61.51 42.53 -37.67
N ALA A 171 61.16 43.71 -37.16
CA ALA A 171 59.79 44.22 -37.07
C ALA A 171 59.36 44.91 -38.37
N ASN A 172 59.14 44.11 -39.42
CA ASN A 172 58.68 44.58 -40.72
C ASN A 172 57.29 45.25 -40.63
N THR A 173 57.11 46.36 -41.38
CA THR A 173 55.93 47.23 -41.40
C THR A 173 55.40 47.55 -42.82
N TYR A 174 55.96 46.93 -43.86
CA TYR A 174 55.43 47.06 -45.22
C TYR A 174 54.00 46.51 -45.33
N THR A 175 53.16 47.13 -46.15
CA THR A 175 51.71 46.77 -46.21
C THR A 175 51.31 45.96 -47.45
N GLY A 176 52.18 45.83 -48.46
CA GLY A 176 51.89 45.06 -49.68
C GLY A 176 51.93 43.53 -49.47
N ALA A 177 51.57 42.77 -50.50
CA ALA A 177 51.51 41.30 -50.43
C ALA A 177 52.90 40.67 -50.23
N THR A 178 52.91 39.52 -49.55
CA THR A 178 54.08 38.63 -49.49
C THR A 178 53.81 37.38 -50.32
N THR A 179 54.66 37.06 -51.28
CA THR A 179 54.53 35.85 -52.11
C THR A 179 55.67 34.89 -51.80
N ILE A 180 55.35 33.62 -51.52
CA ILE A 180 56.31 32.54 -51.34
C ILE A 180 56.15 31.61 -52.55
N SER A 181 57.01 31.79 -53.54
CA SER A 181 57.00 31.01 -54.79
C SER A 181 57.71 29.66 -54.63
N ALA A 182 58.75 29.60 -53.80
CA ALA A 182 59.52 28.37 -53.51
C ALA A 182 60.29 28.48 -52.18
N GLY A 183 60.68 27.33 -51.62
CA GLY A 183 61.42 27.21 -50.36
C GLY A 183 60.61 27.67 -49.16
N THR A 184 61.29 28.21 -48.15
CA THR A 184 60.67 28.54 -46.85
C THR A 184 60.77 30.02 -46.53
N LEU A 185 59.68 30.61 -46.06
CA LEU A 185 59.69 31.87 -45.33
C LEU A 185 59.41 31.59 -43.84
N SER A 186 60.36 31.93 -42.96
CA SER A 186 60.19 31.81 -41.50
C SER A 186 60.01 33.18 -40.87
N ILE A 187 58.93 33.35 -40.12
CA ILE A 187 58.65 34.53 -39.30
C ILE A 187 59.12 34.23 -37.88
N GLY A 188 60.28 34.80 -37.53
CA GLY A 188 61.02 34.50 -36.31
C GLY A 188 61.92 33.26 -36.44
N ASP A 189 62.79 33.11 -35.43
CA ASP A 189 63.81 32.07 -35.28
C ASP A 189 63.64 31.27 -33.98
N GLY A 190 62.52 31.44 -33.28
CA GLY A 190 62.24 30.90 -31.95
C GLY A 190 62.22 31.99 -30.86
N GLY A 191 62.78 33.17 -31.14
CA GLY A 191 62.73 34.34 -30.27
C GLY A 191 61.35 35.02 -30.22
N THR A 192 61.32 36.24 -29.69
CA THR A 192 60.11 37.09 -29.55
C THR A 192 59.99 38.14 -30.66
N THR A 193 60.80 38.04 -31.71
CA THR A 193 60.91 39.02 -32.80
C THR A 193 60.63 38.36 -34.17
N GLY A 194 60.49 39.16 -35.22
CA GLY A 194 60.06 38.74 -36.55
C GLY A 194 58.58 39.04 -36.83
N SER A 195 58.30 39.79 -37.88
CA SER A 195 56.95 40.05 -38.36
C SER A 195 56.87 40.02 -39.88
N VAL A 196 55.65 39.85 -40.38
CA VAL A 196 55.25 40.12 -41.76
C VAL A 196 54.03 41.02 -41.67
N ALA A 197 54.14 42.25 -42.16
CA ALA A 197 53.08 43.27 -42.04
C ALA A 197 52.18 43.36 -43.29
N GLY A 198 52.41 42.50 -44.28
CA GLY A 198 51.67 42.52 -45.53
C GLY A 198 50.18 42.18 -45.38
N ALA A 199 49.34 42.84 -46.18
CA ALA A 199 47.89 42.66 -46.20
C ALA A 199 47.44 41.22 -46.53
N SER A 200 48.28 40.44 -47.23
CA SER A 200 48.07 39.01 -47.53
C SER A 200 49.39 38.27 -47.75
N ILE A 201 49.36 36.94 -47.56
CA ILE A 201 50.45 36.03 -47.92
C ILE A 201 49.93 35.06 -48.99
N VAL A 202 50.59 35.00 -50.14
CA VAL A 202 50.41 33.95 -51.15
C VAL A 202 51.48 32.89 -50.91
N ASN A 203 51.12 31.80 -50.27
CA ASN A 203 52.01 30.69 -49.93
C ASN A 203 51.87 29.55 -50.93
N ASN A 204 52.82 29.41 -51.86
CA ASN A 204 52.87 28.28 -52.81
C ASN A 204 53.97 27.25 -52.44
N ALA A 205 54.63 27.40 -51.29
CA ALA A 205 55.68 26.50 -50.83
C ALA A 205 55.58 26.22 -49.32
N ALA A 206 56.42 26.85 -48.48
CA ALA A 206 56.37 26.66 -47.03
C ALA A 206 56.42 27.99 -46.27
N LEU A 207 55.47 28.17 -45.34
CA LEU A 207 55.42 29.28 -44.40
C LEU A 207 55.58 28.76 -42.97
N ILE A 208 56.55 29.29 -42.23
CA ILE A 208 56.79 28.95 -40.82
C ILE A 208 56.56 30.18 -39.93
N PHE A 209 55.78 30.01 -38.87
CA PHE A 209 55.76 30.94 -37.74
C PHE A 209 56.55 30.34 -36.58
N ASN A 210 57.72 30.89 -36.30
CA ASN A 210 58.64 30.43 -35.26
C ASN A 210 58.91 31.54 -34.22
N ARG A 211 57.90 31.82 -33.40
CA ARG A 211 57.98 32.79 -32.29
C ARG A 211 57.60 32.16 -30.96
N SER A 212 58.25 32.59 -29.88
CA SER A 212 57.99 32.12 -28.51
C SER A 212 56.92 32.92 -27.75
N ASN A 213 56.54 34.11 -28.24
CA ASN A 213 55.44 34.91 -27.70
C ASN A 213 54.25 34.95 -28.67
N ALA A 214 53.16 35.60 -28.24
CA ALA A 214 51.96 35.75 -29.05
C ALA A 214 52.20 36.60 -30.32
N LEU A 215 51.60 36.17 -31.43
CA LEU A 215 51.52 36.89 -32.70
C LEU A 215 50.10 36.75 -33.27
N THR A 216 49.49 37.85 -33.68
CA THR A 216 48.25 37.85 -34.46
C THR A 216 48.57 38.16 -35.91
N TYR A 217 48.16 37.29 -36.83
CA TYR A 217 48.18 37.56 -38.26
C TYR A 217 46.75 37.68 -38.78
N SER A 218 46.38 38.89 -39.21
CA SER A 218 45.03 39.23 -39.66
C SER A 218 44.82 39.19 -41.17
N GLY A 219 45.92 39.08 -41.94
CA GLY A 219 45.83 38.95 -43.40
C GLY A 219 45.34 37.57 -43.83
N VAL A 220 44.96 37.45 -45.10
CA VAL A 220 44.60 36.16 -45.72
C VAL A 220 45.87 35.45 -46.18
N ILE A 221 46.04 34.19 -45.75
CA ILE A 221 47.01 33.25 -46.31
C ILE A 221 46.32 32.44 -47.41
N SER A 222 46.88 32.44 -48.62
CA SER A 222 46.36 31.74 -49.81
C SER A 222 47.43 30.86 -50.46
N GLY A 223 47.13 30.15 -51.54
CA GLY A 223 48.09 29.35 -52.32
C GLY A 223 48.09 27.84 -51.98
N SER A 224 49.00 27.07 -52.57
CA SER A 224 49.05 25.60 -52.44
C SER A 224 49.98 25.08 -51.32
N GLY A 225 50.75 25.97 -50.69
CA GLY A 225 51.83 25.63 -49.76
C GLY A 225 51.38 25.22 -48.35
N THR A 226 52.33 24.73 -47.56
CA THR A 226 52.12 24.28 -46.18
C THR A 226 52.32 25.41 -45.17
N LEU A 227 51.62 25.33 -44.04
CA LEU A 227 51.77 26.23 -42.90
C LEU A 227 52.32 25.46 -41.70
N THR A 228 53.42 25.93 -41.10
CA THR A 228 53.99 25.33 -39.88
C THR A 228 54.05 26.34 -38.75
N LYS A 229 53.50 25.97 -37.60
CA LYS A 229 53.67 26.67 -36.33
C LYS A 229 54.74 25.95 -35.51
N ALA A 230 55.93 26.56 -35.42
CA ALA A 230 57.14 25.93 -34.84
C ALA A 230 57.51 26.45 -33.45
N GLY A 231 57.31 27.74 -33.16
CA GLY A 231 57.74 28.34 -31.89
C GLY A 231 56.78 28.05 -30.74
N THR A 232 57.17 28.30 -29.49
CA THR A 232 56.36 28.00 -28.29
C THR A 232 55.21 28.98 -28.02
N GLY A 233 55.14 30.10 -28.75
CA GLY A 233 54.14 31.14 -28.54
C GLY A 233 52.75 30.82 -29.09
N THR A 234 51.86 31.80 -29.09
CA THR A 234 50.50 31.68 -29.65
C THR A 234 50.42 32.37 -31.00
N LEU A 235 49.95 31.68 -32.04
CA LEU A 235 49.63 32.27 -33.34
C LEU A 235 48.12 32.41 -33.47
N THR A 236 47.60 33.62 -33.54
CA THR A 236 46.18 33.87 -33.85
C THR A 236 46.02 34.13 -35.34
N LEU A 237 45.26 33.27 -36.01
CA LEU A 237 44.87 33.42 -37.40
C LEU A 237 43.43 33.95 -37.46
N SER A 238 43.29 35.26 -37.66
CA SER A 238 41.97 35.92 -37.70
C SER A 238 41.44 36.14 -39.13
N GLY A 239 42.29 36.05 -40.15
CA GLY A 239 41.89 36.08 -41.55
C GLY A 239 41.17 34.79 -41.99
N ALA A 240 40.27 34.91 -42.98
CA ALA A 240 39.67 33.76 -43.66
C ALA A 240 40.65 33.18 -44.68
N ASN A 241 41.46 32.22 -44.26
CA ASN A 241 42.55 31.67 -45.06
C ASN A 241 42.03 30.73 -46.17
N THR A 242 42.73 30.72 -47.30
CA THR A 242 42.37 29.95 -48.50
C THR A 242 43.50 29.07 -49.04
N TYR A 243 44.57 28.86 -48.26
CA TYR A 243 45.63 27.94 -48.67
C TYR A 243 45.15 26.48 -48.63
N ALA A 244 45.65 25.64 -49.54
CA ALA A 244 45.22 24.25 -49.70
C ALA A 244 46.16 23.22 -49.03
N GLY A 245 47.40 23.60 -48.71
CA GLY A 245 48.37 22.70 -48.08
C GLY A 245 48.08 22.42 -46.60
N ALA A 246 48.79 21.44 -46.04
CA ALA A 246 48.61 21.01 -44.65
C ALA A 246 49.07 22.07 -43.65
N THR A 247 48.40 22.09 -42.49
CA THR A 247 48.80 22.88 -41.32
C THR A 247 49.46 21.98 -40.28
N THR A 248 50.70 22.27 -39.94
CA THR A 248 51.49 21.53 -38.93
C THR A 248 51.68 22.38 -37.68
N ILE A 249 51.36 21.85 -36.51
CA ILE A 249 51.54 22.51 -35.21
C ILE A 249 52.56 21.71 -34.39
N ASN A 250 53.81 22.14 -34.43
CA ASN A 250 54.93 21.51 -33.70
C ASN A 250 54.98 21.98 -32.24
N ALA A 251 54.69 23.26 -31.96
CA ALA A 251 54.72 23.79 -30.60
C ALA A 251 53.81 25.00 -30.41
N GLY A 252 53.54 25.32 -29.15
CA GLY A 252 52.66 26.43 -28.75
C GLY A 252 51.22 26.23 -29.23
N SER A 253 50.49 27.33 -29.40
CA SER A 253 49.09 27.31 -29.79
C SER A 253 48.84 27.98 -31.15
N VAL A 254 47.88 27.46 -31.92
CA VAL A 254 47.22 28.17 -33.01
C VAL A 254 45.79 28.48 -32.57
N ILE A 255 45.41 29.76 -32.58
CA ILE A 255 44.04 30.20 -32.30
C ILE A 255 43.34 30.49 -33.63
N ILE A 256 42.17 29.88 -33.81
CA ILE A 256 41.26 30.15 -34.94
C ILE A 256 39.87 30.56 -34.45
N SER A 257 39.20 31.38 -35.26
CA SER A 257 37.81 31.81 -35.03
C SER A 257 36.81 31.17 -36.01
N ASN A 258 37.23 30.22 -36.85
CA ASN A 258 36.40 29.35 -37.71
C ASN A 258 37.30 28.36 -38.47
N ASP A 259 36.72 27.32 -39.09
CA ASP A 259 37.45 26.29 -39.85
C ASP A 259 38.34 26.87 -40.96
N ASN A 260 37.90 27.94 -41.64
CA ASN A 260 38.68 28.58 -42.70
C ASN A 260 39.95 29.27 -42.17
N GLY A 261 40.10 29.46 -40.85
CA GLY A 261 41.38 29.84 -40.25
C GLY A 261 42.50 28.84 -40.58
N LEU A 262 42.15 27.59 -40.90
CA LEU A 262 43.08 26.52 -41.30
C LEU A 262 43.17 26.32 -42.84
N GLY A 263 42.75 27.30 -43.64
CA GLY A 263 42.82 27.23 -45.12
C GLY A 263 41.55 26.68 -45.75
N THR A 264 41.58 26.32 -47.04
CA THR A 264 40.44 25.67 -47.71
C THR A 264 40.20 24.25 -47.16
N PRO A 265 38.95 23.86 -46.88
CA PRO A 265 38.65 22.47 -46.51
C PRO A 265 39.11 21.46 -47.58
N PRO A 266 39.76 20.35 -47.20
CA PRO A 266 40.12 19.30 -48.15
C PRO A 266 38.90 18.62 -48.79
N VAL A 267 39.09 18.03 -49.96
CA VAL A 267 38.01 17.33 -50.70
C VAL A 267 37.75 15.89 -50.23
N SER A 268 38.67 15.31 -49.45
CA SER A 268 38.59 13.94 -48.94
C SER A 268 39.09 13.86 -47.50
N ALA A 269 38.53 12.94 -46.72
CA ALA A 269 38.88 12.69 -45.32
C ALA A 269 40.09 11.76 -45.16
N THR A 270 41.25 12.18 -45.67
CA THR A 270 42.54 11.48 -45.45
C THR A 270 43.34 12.14 -44.31
N PRO A 271 44.02 11.38 -43.44
CA PRO A 271 44.92 11.95 -42.42
C PRO A 271 46.04 12.82 -43.04
N GLY A 272 46.51 13.80 -42.27
CA GLY A 272 47.68 14.62 -42.64
C GLY A 272 47.38 16.03 -43.14
N HIS A 273 46.12 16.47 -43.13
CA HIS A 273 45.75 17.85 -43.46
C HIS A 273 45.90 18.80 -42.27
N LEU A 274 45.67 18.29 -41.06
CA LEU A 274 46.02 18.96 -39.80
C LEU A 274 46.96 18.03 -39.03
N VAL A 275 48.23 18.44 -38.86
CA VAL A 275 49.28 17.63 -38.27
C VAL A 275 49.68 18.21 -36.93
N PHE A 276 49.69 17.39 -35.89
CA PHE A 276 50.21 17.76 -34.57
C PHE A 276 51.52 17.04 -34.27
N ASN A 277 52.47 17.76 -33.69
CA ASN A 277 53.72 17.21 -33.16
C ASN A 277 54.10 17.87 -31.82
N GLY A 278 53.12 17.99 -30.92
CA GLY A 278 53.24 18.62 -29.59
C GLY A 278 52.46 19.94 -29.43
N GLY A 279 51.88 20.47 -30.51
CA GLY A 279 51.15 21.73 -30.51
C GLY A 279 49.69 21.68 -30.04
N THR A 280 49.10 22.85 -29.86
CA THR A 280 47.69 23.05 -29.48
C THR A 280 46.91 23.76 -30.59
N LEU A 281 45.73 23.24 -30.95
CA LEU A 281 44.72 23.98 -31.68
C LEU A 281 43.71 24.51 -30.66
N GLU A 282 43.58 25.84 -30.60
CA GLU A 282 42.66 26.53 -29.72
C GLU A 282 41.55 27.23 -30.51
N THR A 283 40.29 27.08 -30.10
CA THR A 283 39.15 27.80 -30.67
C THR A 283 38.58 28.78 -29.65
N ASN A 284 38.41 30.05 -30.02
CA ASN A 284 37.85 31.11 -29.17
C ASN A 284 36.32 31.26 -29.30
N THR A 285 35.71 30.59 -30.29
CA THR A 285 34.26 30.47 -30.53
C THR A 285 34.00 29.03 -31.03
N GLY A 286 32.78 28.50 -30.84
CA GLY A 286 32.47 27.09 -31.08
C GLY A 286 32.19 26.81 -32.54
N TYR A 287 32.80 25.78 -33.13
CA TYR A 287 32.65 25.45 -34.55
C TYR A 287 32.72 23.95 -34.82
N THR A 288 32.18 23.59 -35.99
CA THR A 288 32.41 22.29 -36.62
C THR A 288 33.66 22.38 -37.49
N LEU A 289 34.70 21.64 -37.13
CA LEU A 289 35.84 21.42 -38.00
C LEU A 289 35.41 20.51 -39.15
N ASN A 290 35.81 20.84 -40.36
CA ASN A 290 35.42 20.08 -41.54
C ASN A 290 35.92 18.64 -41.42
N ALA A 291 35.04 17.65 -41.65
CA ALA A 291 35.37 16.24 -41.50
C ALA A 291 36.49 15.76 -42.43
N ASN A 292 36.71 16.45 -43.55
CA ASN A 292 37.79 16.14 -44.49
C ASN A 292 39.17 16.60 -44.02
N ARG A 293 39.26 17.43 -42.96
CA ARG A 293 40.54 17.75 -42.33
C ARG A 293 41.01 16.59 -41.48
N GLY A 294 41.49 15.51 -42.10
CA GLY A 294 42.04 14.38 -41.37
C GLY A 294 43.21 14.80 -40.48
N VAL A 295 43.10 14.47 -39.19
CA VAL A 295 44.09 14.83 -38.17
C VAL A 295 45.14 13.72 -38.08
N LEU A 296 46.41 14.11 -38.10
CA LEU A 296 47.54 13.21 -37.86
C LEU A 296 48.26 13.62 -36.58
N LEU A 297 48.33 12.70 -35.61
CA LEU A 297 49.07 12.85 -34.36
C LEU A 297 50.43 12.16 -34.49
N ASN A 298 51.49 12.95 -34.69
CA ASN A 298 52.87 12.44 -34.67
C ASN A 298 53.30 12.10 -33.24
N ALA A 299 54.50 11.54 -33.05
CA ALA A 299 55.00 11.10 -31.75
C ALA A 299 54.87 12.14 -30.60
N GLY A 300 54.96 13.45 -30.90
CA GLY A 300 54.74 14.52 -29.92
C GLY A 300 53.28 14.70 -29.44
N GLY A 301 52.30 14.06 -30.09
CA GLY A 301 50.88 14.20 -29.80
C GLY A 301 50.28 15.54 -30.24
N GLY A 302 49.05 15.82 -29.83
CA GLY A 302 48.35 17.06 -30.15
C GLY A 302 47.29 17.42 -29.12
N THR A 303 47.06 18.71 -28.91
CA THR A 303 46.04 19.21 -27.98
C THR A 303 44.92 19.93 -28.71
N PHE A 304 43.67 19.53 -28.45
CA PHE A 304 42.50 20.35 -28.73
C PHE A 304 42.12 21.12 -27.48
N LYS A 305 41.99 22.44 -27.62
CA LYS A 305 41.58 23.34 -26.54
C LYS A 305 40.44 24.22 -27.01
N SER A 306 39.43 24.41 -26.18
CA SER A 306 38.44 25.47 -26.42
C SER A 306 38.22 26.29 -25.16
N SER A 307 38.15 27.61 -25.33
CA SER A 307 38.03 28.57 -24.23
C SER A 307 36.60 29.07 -23.99
N SER A 308 35.64 28.83 -24.89
CA SER A 308 34.29 29.42 -24.77
C SER A 308 33.11 28.52 -25.18
N GLN A 309 33.29 27.59 -26.12
CA GLN A 309 32.19 26.79 -26.71
C GLN A 309 32.70 25.43 -27.23
N ASN A 310 31.82 24.57 -27.74
CA ASN A 310 32.18 23.21 -28.15
C ASN A 310 32.99 23.15 -29.46
N ILE A 311 33.91 22.20 -29.58
CA ILE A 311 34.51 21.80 -30.86
C ILE A 311 33.78 20.56 -31.36
N ILE A 312 33.25 20.59 -32.58
CA ILE A 312 32.65 19.43 -33.22
C ILE A 312 33.58 18.92 -34.31
N TYR A 313 34.02 17.66 -34.20
CA TYR A 313 34.86 17.03 -35.21
C TYR A 313 34.31 15.66 -35.62
N GLN A 314 34.02 15.54 -36.92
CA GLN A 314 33.43 14.34 -37.52
C GLN A 314 34.38 13.62 -38.49
N GLY A 315 35.64 14.06 -38.56
CA GLY A 315 36.68 13.45 -39.39
C GLY A 315 37.42 12.32 -38.69
N ILE A 316 38.55 11.92 -39.29
CA ILE A 316 39.42 10.84 -38.80
C ILE A 316 40.60 11.44 -38.04
N ILE A 317 40.87 10.91 -36.85
CA ILE A 317 42.13 11.12 -36.12
C ILE A 317 42.97 9.84 -36.25
N ASP A 318 44.20 9.98 -36.72
CA ASP A 318 45.15 8.89 -36.92
C ASP A 318 46.55 9.23 -36.37
N GLY A 319 47.46 8.25 -36.35
CA GLY A 319 48.86 8.41 -35.96
C GLY A 319 49.22 7.76 -34.62
N THR A 320 50.48 7.88 -34.22
CA THR A 320 51.01 7.21 -33.02
C THR A 320 50.99 8.08 -31.76
N GLY A 321 50.72 9.38 -31.92
CA GLY A 321 50.75 10.37 -30.84
C GLY A 321 49.53 10.37 -29.94
N ASN A 322 49.69 10.99 -28.77
CA ASN A 322 48.62 11.19 -27.81
C ASN A 322 47.63 12.27 -28.28
N LEU A 323 46.34 12.05 -27.98
CA LEU A 323 45.30 13.06 -28.12
C LEU A 323 45.04 13.68 -26.75
N THR A 324 45.30 14.97 -26.59
CA THR A 324 45.02 15.73 -25.36
C THR A 324 43.83 16.67 -25.57
N VAL A 325 42.92 16.74 -24.61
CA VAL A 325 41.76 17.63 -24.65
C VAL A 325 41.65 18.43 -23.37
N THR A 326 41.55 19.76 -23.50
CA THR A 326 41.42 20.71 -22.38
C THR A 326 40.32 21.75 -22.65
N GLY A 327 39.76 22.35 -21.60
CA GLY A 327 38.73 23.40 -21.73
C GLY A 327 37.34 22.87 -22.08
N CYS A 328 36.65 23.49 -23.03
CA CYS A 328 35.27 23.13 -23.39
C CYS A 328 35.19 21.80 -24.21
N PRO A 329 34.01 21.16 -24.30
CA PRO A 329 33.88 19.83 -24.89
C PRO A 329 34.34 19.68 -26.35
N LEU A 330 35.01 18.55 -26.64
CA LEU A 330 35.28 18.03 -27.98
C LEU A 330 34.28 16.91 -28.32
N PHE A 331 33.46 17.10 -29.35
CA PHE A 331 32.57 16.07 -29.89
C PHE A 331 33.29 15.25 -30.95
N LEU A 332 33.42 13.95 -30.70
CA LEU A 332 33.92 12.94 -31.64
C LEU A 332 32.76 12.00 -32.02
N ASN A 333 31.95 12.41 -33.00
CA ASN A 333 30.71 11.74 -33.37
C ASN A 333 30.59 11.39 -34.87
N GLY A 334 31.68 11.48 -35.63
CA GLY A 334 31.70 11.10 -37.06
C GLY A 334 31.39 9.62 -37.31
N ALA A 335 31.12 9.24 -38.56
CA ALA A 335 30.86 7.84 -38.92
C ALA A 335 32.16 6.99 -38.88
N SER A 336 33.24 7.52 -39.43
CA SER A 336 34.54 6.82 -39.52
C SER A 336 35.19 6.59 -38.16
N PRO A 337 35.89 5.45 -37.96
CA PRO A 337 36.65 5.21 -36.73
C PRO A 337 37.87 6.12 -36.65
N ASN A 338 38.29 6.45 -35.42
CA ASN A 338 39.61 7.01 -35.17
C ASN A 338 40.60 5.86 -34.98
N THR A 339 41.78 5.95 -35.59
CA THR A 339 42.77 4.85 -35.66
C THR A 339 44.07 5.13 -34.94
N TYR A 340 44.21 6.31 -34.31
CA TYR A 340 45.42 6.63 -33.54
C TYR A 340 45.67 5.61 -32.42
N THR A 341 46.93 5.32 -32.13
CA THR A 341 47.34 4.33 -31.12
C THR A 341 47.83 4.95 -29.81
N GLY A 342 48.02 6.27 -29.78
CA GLY A 342 48.43 6.98 -28.57
C GLY A 342 47.31 7.10 -27.54
N VAL A 343 47.67 7.67 -26.39
CA VAL A 343 46.77 7.81 -25.23
C VAL A 343 45.76 8.94 -25.47
N THR A 344 44.50 8.71 -25.11
CA THR A 344 43.52 9.79 -24.99
C THR A 344 43.60 10.41 -23.59
N THR A 345 44.05 11.65 -23.49
CA THR A 345 44.16 12.39 -22.23
C THR A 345 43.12 13.50 -22.17
N VAL A 346 42.28 13.52 -21.14
CA VAL A 346 41.33 14.61 -20.86
C VAL A 346 41.76 15.29 -19.57
N ASP A 347 42.20 16.54 -19.68
CA ASP A 347 42.89 17.26 -18.60
C ASP A 347 42.24 18.63 -18.30
N GLY A 348 42.53 19.18 -17.12
CA GLY A 348 42.21 20.56 -16.76
C GLY A 348 40.72 20.91 -16.81
N GLY A 349 39.82 19.99 -16.48
CA GLY A 349 38.37 20.21 -16.59
C GLY A 349 37.77 19.92 -17.98
N GLY A 350 38.62 19.47 -18.93
CA GLY A 350 38.28 19.13 -20.30
C GLY A 350 37.16 18.09 -20.43
N SER A 351 36.59 17.99 -21.62
CA SER A 351 35.56 16.99 -21.90
C SER A 351 35.63 16.42 -23.32
N VAL A 352 35.45 15.11 -23.45
CA VAL A 352 35.33 14.41 -24.73
C VAL A 352 33.97 13.72 -24.79
N ILE A 353 33.21 13.97 -25.86
CA ILE A 353 31.89 13.37 -26.12
C ILE A 353 32.02 12.35 -27.25
N ILE A 354 31.63 11.10 -26.97
CA ILE A 354 31.70 10.00 -27.94
C ILE A 354 30.35 9.32 -28.12
N ASN A 355 30.14 8.74 -29.30
CA ASN A 355 28.97 7.93 -29.65
C ASN A 355 29.29 6.44 -29.85
N ALA A 356 30.58 6.06 -29.86
CA ALA A 356 31.04 4.68 -29.99
C ALA A 356 32.44 4.52 -29.40
N ASP A 357 32.81 3.27 -29.08
CA ASP A 357 34.13 2.91 -28.57
C ASP A 357 35.27 3.31 -29.52
N ASN A 358 35.07 3.12 -30.83
CA ASN A 358 36.06 3.40 -31.88
C ASN A 358 36.40 4.89 -32.09
N LYS A 359 35.84 5.79 -31.28
CA LYS A 359 36.18 7.22 -31.27
C LYS A 359 37.39 7.53 -30.40
N LEU A 360 37.78 6.59 -29.54
CA LEU A 360 38.91 6.71 -28.61
C LEU A 360 40.22 6.12 -29.19
N GLY A 361 40.33 6.06 -30.52
CA GLY A 361 41.49 5.47 -31.21
C GLY A 361 41.40 3.95 -31.34
N ALA A 362 42.49 3.35 -31.83
CA ALA A 362 42.64 1.91 -31.94
C ALA A 362 42.50 1.23 -30.56
N VAL A 363 41.89 0.05 -30.54
CA VAL A 363 41.75 -0.73 -29.31
C VAL A 363 43.11 -1.28 -28.90
N PRO A 364 43.58 -1.08 -27.65
CA PRO A 364 44.83 -1.65 -27.19
C PRO A 364 44.83 -3.19 -27.22
N GLY A 365 45.99 -3.80 -27.45
CA GLY A 365 46.14 -5.27 -27.47
C GLY A 365 45.95 -5.96 -26.11
N SER A 366 46.07 -5.20 -25.01
CA SER A 366 45.96 -5.71 -23.63
C SER A 366 45.19 -4.76 -22.72
N ALA A 367 44.54 -5.30 -21.68
CA ALA A 367 43.84 -4.53 -20.66
C ALA A 367 44.77 -3.90 -19.61
N THR A 368 45.69 -3.05 -20.05
CA THR A 368 46.58 -2.28 -19.17
C THR A 368 46.03 -0.86 -18.96
N PRO A 369 46.07 -0.30 -17.72
CA PRO A 369 45.71 1.09 -17.48
C PRO A 369 46.55 2.07 -18.32
N GLY A 370 45.96 3.21 -18.67
CA GLY A 370 46.68 4.32 -19.32
C GLY A 370 46.39 4.52 -20.80
N SER A 371 45.49 3.74 -21.41
CA SER A 371 45.00 4.03 -22.77
C SER A 371 44.09 5.27 -22.82
N ILE A 372 43.40 5.54 -21.71
CA ILE A 372 42.62 6.74 -21.47
C ILE A 372 43.06 7.29 -20.12
N VAL A 373 43.37 8.59 -20.07
CA VAL A 373 43.76 9.29 -18.85
C VAL A 373 42.78 10.42 -18.58
N LEU A 374 42.19 10.43 -17.39
CA LEU A 374 41.30 11.50 -16.92
C LEU A 374 41.97 12.20 -15.75
N ASN A 375 42.33 13.47 -15.94
CA ASN A 375 42.97 14.33 -14.95
C ASN A 375 42.05 15.53 -14.70
N ASN A 376 41.09 15.38 -13.79
CA ASN A 376 39.95 16.29 -13.68
C ASN A 376 39.15 16.39 -15.01
N GLY A 377 39.15 15.31 -15.81
CA GLY A 377 38.55 15.25 -17.15
C GLY A 377 37.20 14.53 -17.18
N ARG A 378 36.37 14.87 -18.18
CA ARG A 378 35.04 14.29 -18.39
C ARG A 378 34.96 13.44 -19.67
N LEU A 379 34.66 12.16 -19.54
CA LEU A 379 34.31 11.29 -20.66
C LEU A 379 32.78 11.18 -20.75
N ARG A 380 32.19 11.72 -21.82
CA ARG A 380 30.74 11.85 -22.01
C ARG A 380 30.24 10.86 -23.05
N PHE A 381 29.18 10.15 -22.72
CA PHE A 381 28.58 9.14 -23.58
C PHE A 381 27.26 9.63 -24.17
N SER A 382 27.20 9.73 -25.50
CA SER A 382 26.02 10.21 -26.24
C SER A 382 25.16 9.09 -26.83
N ALA A 383 25.63 7.84 -26.80
CA ALA A 383 24.90 6.66 -27.26
C ALA A 383 25.26 5.43 -26.42
N ASN A 384 24.40 4.41 -26.44
CA ASN A 384 24.60 3.15 -25.71
C ASN A 384 25.60 2.26 -26.45
N PHE A 385 26.64 1.80 -25.77
CA PHE A 385 27.58 0.79 -26.30
C PHE A 385 28.38 0.16 -25.15
N THR A 386 29.13 -0.89 -25.47
CA THR A 386 30.11 -1.49 -24.54
C THR A 386 31.47 -0.89 -24.80
N LEU A 387 32.09 -0.30 -23.76
CA LEU A 387 33.47 0.15 -23.83
C LEU A 387 34.38 -1.09 -23.77
N HIS A 388 35.31 -1.20 -24.72
CA HIS A 388 36.12 -2.39 -24.88
C HIS A 388 36.98 -2.65 -23.63
N ALA A 389 37.08 -3.91 -23.19
CA ALA A 389 37.76 -4.27 -21.94
C ALA A 389 39.25 -3.88 -21.91
N ASN A 390 39.90 -3.81 -23.07
CA ASN A 390 41.29 -3.40 -23.19
C ASN A 390 41.53 -1.88 -23.08
N ARG A 391 40.47 -1.06 -23.04
CA ARG A 391 40.62 0.40 -22.86
C ARG A 391 40.85 0.75 -21.39
N GLY A 392 42.00 0.38 -20.84
CA GLY A 392 42.34 0.69 -19.46
C GLY A 392 42.36 2.20 -19.19
N ILE A 393 41.68 2.60 -18.12
CA ILE A 393 41.44 4.00 -17.74
C ILE A 393 42.28 4.33 -16.50
N THR A 394 42.99 5.46 -16.55
CA THR A 394 43.75 6.00 -15.42
C THR A 394 43.12 7.31 -14.96
N LEU A 395 42.77 7.37 -13.67
CA LEU A 395 42.32 8.58 -12.98
C LEU A 395 43.52 9.25 -12.32
N GLY A 396 43.95 10.40 -12.82
CA GLY A 396 45.00 11.18 -12.15
C GLY A 396 44.52 11.82 -10.86
N ALA A 397 45.38 12.58 -10.19
CA ALA A 397 45.10 13.14 -8.87
C ALA A 397 43.80 13.99 -8.79
N GLY A 398 43.40 14.63 -9.89
CA GLY A 398 42.15 15.39 -9.98
C GLY A 398 40.88 14.55 -10.18
N GLY A 399 41.00 13.22 -10.34
CA GLY A 399 39.89 12.32 -10.63
C GLY A 399 39.43 12.34 -12.08
N GLY A 400 38.37 11.57 -12.37
CA GLY A 400 37.74 11.54 -13.69
C GLY A 400 36.24 11.34 -13.57
N THR A 401 35.51 11.89 -14.53
CA THR A 401 34.06 11.87 -14.54
C THR A 401 33.54 11.15 -15.77
N PHE A 402 32.67 10.17 -15.57
CA PHE A 402 31.81 9.62 -16.62
C PHE A 402 30.45 10.29 -16.52
N GLU A 403 29.92 10.76 -17.64
CA GLU A 403 28.61 11.42 -17.67
C GLU A 403 27.88 11.23 -19.01
N GLY A 404 26.62 11.65 -19.06
CA GLY A 404 25.78 11.56 -20.26
C GLY A 404 24.39 11.01 -19.96
N GLY A 405 23.70 10.57 -21.00
CA GLY A 405 22.38 9.91 -20.90
C GLY A 405 22.36 8.46 -21.35
N ALA A 406 23.53 7.90 -21.65
CA ALA A 406 23.67 6.56 -22.21
C ALA A 406 23.82 5.48 -21.13
N SER A 407 23.52 4.24 -21.54
CA SER A 407 23.85 3.03 -20.78
C SER A 407 25.14 2.42 -21.33
N ILE A 408 26.15 2.31 -20.47
CA ILE A 408 27.49 1.84 -20.83
C ILE A 408 27.84 0.62 -19.98
N THR A 409 28.29 -0.44 -20.64
CA THR A 409 28.94 -1.58 -19.98
C THR A 409 30.44 -1.45 -20.15
N TYR A 410 31.19 -1.59 -19.08
CA TYR A 410 32.65 -1.59 -19.12
C TYR A 410 33.22 -2.76 -18.31
N GLN A 411 34.10 -3.52 -18.96
CA GLN A 411 34.71 -4.74 -18.40
C GLN A 411 36.22 -4.62 -18.14
N GLY A 412 36.81 -3.46 -18.45
CA GLY A 412 38.23 -3.22 -18.27
C GLY A 412 38.59 -2.72 -16.88
N ILE A 413 39.81 -2.20 -16.76
CA ILE A 413 40.39 -1.71 -15.50
C ILE A 413 40.26 -0.19 -15.42
N ILE A 414 39.88 0.31 -14.24
CA ILE A 414 40.04 1.69 -13.81
C ILE A 414 41.10 1.72 -12.71
N ALA A 415 42.16 2.52 -12.88
CA ALA A 415 43.28 2.64 -11.95
C ALA A 415 43.61 4.11 -11.65
N GLY A 416 44.55 4.36 -10.74
CA GLY A 416 45.07 5.70 -10.43
C GLY A 416 44.66 6.23 -9.05
N SER A 417 45.14 7.42 -8.68
CA SER A 417 44.92 7.94 -7.33
C SER A 417 43.65 8.77 -7.17
N GLY A 418 43.02 9.16 -8.28
CA GLY A 418 41.87 10.06 -8.29
C GLY A 418 40.51 9.42 -8.02
N ASN A 419 39.53 10.27 -7.80
CA ASN A 419 38.13 9.89 -7.60
C ASN A 419 37.47 9.52 -8.94
N LEU A 420 36.55 8.57 -8.92
CA LEU A 420 35.64 8.27 -10.03
C LEU A 420 34.29 8.95 -9.76
N THR A 421 33.88 9.87 -10.62
CA THR A 421 32.55 10.46 -10.58
C THR A 421 31.70 9.92 -11.72
N ILE A 422 30.47 9.52 -11.42
CA ILE A 422 29.47 9.07 -12.38
C ILE A 422 28.29 10.02 -12.21
N SER A 423 27.99 10.81 -13.24
CA SER A 423 27.01 11.89 -13.12
C SER A 423 26.01 11.91 -14.27
N SER A 424 25.03 12.82 -14.18
CA SER A 424 23.92 12.92 -15.14
C SER A 424 23.06 11.65 -15.12
N THR A 425 22.14 11.47 -16.07
CA THR A 425 21.21 10.33 -16.08
C THR A 425 21.79 9.06 -16.71
N MET A 426 23.11 8.84 -16.62
CA MET A 426 23.76 7.68 -17.24
C MET A 426 23.56 6.40 -16.42
N ASN A 427 23.60 5.25 -17.08
CA ASN A 427 23.66 3.94 -16.42
C ASN A 427 25.02 3.29 -16.71
N LEU A 428 25.87 3.14 -15.70
CA LEU A 428 27.17 2.49 -15.84
C LEU A 428 27.11 1.08 -15.23
N THR A 429 27.44 0.06 -16.01
CA THR A 429 27.65 -1.30 -15.51
C THR A 429 29.14 -1.63 -15.54
N LEU A 430 29.74 -1.79 -14.35
CA LEU A 430 31.12 -2.26 -14.20
C LEU A 430 31.12 -3.78 -13.96
N SER A 431 31.55 -4.51 -14.97
CA SER A 431 31.57 -5.99 -14.99
C SER A 431 32.98 -6.50 -15.35
N GLY A 432 33.17 -7.79 -15.54
CA GLY A 432 34.47 -8.40 -15.86
C GLY A 432 35.28 -8.90 -14.65
N ALA A 433 36.29 -9.73 -14.88
CA ALA A 433 37.06 -10.37 -13.81
C ALA A 433 38.10 -9.45 -13.15
N SER A 434 38.74 -8.57 -13.91
CA SER A 434 39.83 -7.71 -13.43
C SER A 434 39.34 -6.68 -12.41
N ALA A 435 40.07 -6.52 -11.31
CA ALA A 435 39.76 -5.53 -10.29
C ALA A 435 40.05 -4.10 -10.78
N ASN A 436 39.22 -3.15 -10.36
CA ASN A 436 39.57 -1.74 -10.42
C ASN A 436 40.51 -1.42 -9.25
N THR A 437 41.58 -0.68 -9.51
CA THR A 437 42.68 -0.46 -8.56
C THR A 437 42.83 1.00 -8.14
N TYR A 438 41.92 1.88 -8.56
CA TYR A 438 41.98 3.28 -8.14
C TYR A 438 41.74 3.45 -6.65
N THR A 439 42.39 4.44 -6.02
CA THR A 439 42.34 4.63 -4.55
C THR A 439 41.42 5.78 -4.10
N GLY A 440 40.96 6.61 -5.04
CA GLY A 440 40.01 7.68 -4.75
C GLY A 440 38.60 7.16 -4.45
N THR A 441 37.70 8.09 -4.11
CA THR A 441 36.30 7.77 -3.84
C THR A 441 35.52 7.48 -5.12
N THR A 442 34.37 6.83 -4.99
CA THR A 442 33.39 6.70 -6.07
C THR A 442 32.17 7.56 -5.75
N SER A 443 31.78 8.46 -6.66
CA SER A 443 30.61 9.33 -6.50
C SER A 443 29.58 9.04 -7.58
N VAL A 444 28.31 8.85 -7.20
CA VAL A 444 27.18 8.63 -8.12
C VAL A 444 26.17 9.76 -7.92
N ILE A 445 26.08 10.66 -8.90
CA ILE A 445 25.35 11.92 -8.82
C ILE A 445 24.22 11.93 -9.86
N SER A 446 22.98 11.71 -9.43
CA SER A 446 21.80 11.57 -10.32
C SER A 446 21.91 10.49 -11.42
N ALA A 447 22.87 9.56 -11.27
CA ALA A 447 23.20 8.49 -12.20
C ALA A 447 22.90 7.11 -11.60
N ALA A 448 23.06 6.04 -12.38
CA ALA A 448 23.03 4.67 -11.89
C ALA A 448 24.36 3.95 -12.10
N LEU A 449 24.83 3.26 -11.07
CA LEU A 449 26.00 2.38 -11.10
C LEU A 449 25.56 0.96 -10.73
N SER A 450 25.84 -0.01 -11.60
CA SER A 450 25.69 -1.43 -11.34
C SER A 450 27.04 -2.14 -11.32
N ILE A 451 27.29 -2.96 -10.30
CA ILE A 451 28.54 -3.72 -10.15
C ILE A 451 28.29 -5.18 -9.80
N SER A 452 29.21 -6.05 -10.22
CA SER A 452 29.15 -7.50 -9.94
C SER A 452 29.89 -7.92 -8.66
N GLN A 453 30.82 -7.11 -8.18
CA GLN A 453 31.71 -7.43 -7.06
C GLN A 453 32.33 -6.15 -6.47
N ASP A 454 32.69 -6.18 -5.18
CA ASP A 454 33.21 -5.01 -4.43
C ASP A 454 34.40 -4.31 -5.11
N ASN A 455 35.34 -5.09 -5.66
CA ASN A 455 36.58 -4.57 -6.26
C ASN A 455 36.35 -3.76 -7.56
N LYS A 456 35.10 -3.59 -8.00
CA LYS A 456 34.72 -2.65 -9.06
C LYS A 456 34.65 -1.21 -8.58
N LEU A 457 34.64 -0.97 -7.26
CA LEU A 457 34.67 0.35 -6.65
C LEU A 457 36.09 0.84 -6.32
N GLY A 458 37.11 0.26 -6.95
CA GLY A 458 38.52 0.59 -6.69
C GLY A 458 39.13 -0.25 -5.57
N ALA A 459 40.31 0.14 -5.10
CA ALA A 459 40.96 -0.48 -3.96
C ALA A 459 40.09 -0.38 -2.71
N ALA A 460 40.07 -1.44 -1.90
CA ALA A 460 39.33 -1.43 -0.63
C ALA A 460 39.98 -0.43 0.35
N PRO A 461 39.22 0.46 1.01
CA PRO A 461 39.76 1.34 2.03
C PRO A 461 40.34 0.54 3.21
N GLY A 462 41.45 1.01 3.78
CA GLY A 462 42.12 0.35 4.92
C GLY A 462 41.39 0.49 6.26
N SER A 463 40.38 1.36 6.35
CA SER A 463 39.61 1.69 7.55
C SER A 463 38.19 2.12 7.17
N PRO A 464 37.18 1.93 8.03
CA PRO A 464 35.82 2.42 7.79
C PRO A 464 35.75 3.94 7.87
N THR A 465 35.98 4.60 6.74
CA THR A 465 35.73 6.04 6.57
C THR A 465 34.40 6.26 5.83
N PRO A 466 33.45 7.03 6.39
CA PRO A 466 32.30 7.51 5.63
C PRO A 466 32.75 8.28 4.37
N GLY A 467 32.13 7.97 3.23
CA GLY A 467 32.36 8.71 1.97
C GLY A 467 33.29 8.06 0.96
N ALA A 468 33.66 6.78 1.13
CA ALA A 468 34.33 6.02 0.06
C ALA A 468 33.42 5.78 -1.15
N LEU A 469 32.11 5.63 -0.90
CA LEU A 469 31.04 5.66 -1.90
C LEU A 469 30.08 6.81 -1.56
N ILE A 470 29.87 7.74 -2.48
CA ILE A 470 28.99 8.91 -2.30
C ILE A 470 27.80 8.78 -3.24
N LEU A 471 26.59 8.91 -2.70
CA LEU A 471 25.33 8.86 -3.45
C LEU A 471 24.58 10.18 -3.30
N GLU A 472 24.51 10.97 -4.37
CA GLU A 472 23.81 12.26 -4.42
C GLU A 472 22.65 12.13 -5.43
N GLY A 473 21.50 11.65 -4.95
CA GLY A 473 20.39 11.25 -5.83
C GLY A 473 20.71 10.08 -6.77
N GLY A 474 21.84 9.40 -6.56
CA GLY A 474 22.32 8.29 -7.38
C GLY A 474 21.73 6.92 -7.00
N THR A 475 21.80 5.98 -7.93
CA THR A 475 21.44 4.57 -7.74
C THR A 475 22.70 3.70 -7.74
N PHE A 476 22.81 2.83 -6.75
CA PHE A 476 23.84 1.80 -6.65
C PHE A 476 23.18 0.41 -6.63
N SER A 477 23.53 -0.47 -7.56
CA SER A 477 22.89 -1.78 -7.68
C SER A 477 23.90 -2.92 -7.82
N ALA A 478 23.67 -4.02 -7.12
CA ALA A 478 24.40 -5.26 -7.32
C ALA A 478 23.82 -6.05 -8.51
N SER A 479 24.62 -6.32 -9.54
CA SER A 479 24.21 -7.17 -10.67
C SER A 479 24.32 -8.68 -10.37
N SER A 480 25.03 -9.05 -9.30
CA SER A 480 25.17 -10.41 -8.77
C SER A 480 25.29 -10.36 -7.25
N SER A 481 25.12 -11.49 -6.56
CA SER A 481 25.27 -11.54 -5.10
C SER A 481 26.71 -11.29 -4.67
N PHE A 482 26.95 -10.31 -3.81
CA PHE A 482 28.25 -10.08 -3.17
C PHE A 482 28.11 -9.31 -1.86
N THR A 483 29.16 -9.39 -1.05
CA THR A 483 29.31 -8.58 0.17
C THR A 483 30.17 -7.35 -0.14
N LEU A 484 29.63 -6.16 0.07
CA LEU A 484 30.36 -4.91 -0.02
C LEU A 484 31.28 -4.78 1.21
N ASN A 485 32.54 -4.40 0.99
CA ASN A 485 33.53 -4.30 2.06
C ASN A 485 33.06 -3.29 3.13
N ALA A 486 33.08 -3.69 4.40
CA ALA A 486 32.58 -2.87 5.51
C ALA A 486 33.33 -1.54 5.67
N ASN A 487 34.56 -1.43 5.14
CA ASN A 487 35.33 -0.19 5.15
C ASN A 487 34.86 0.82 4.09
N ARG A 488 34.00 0.44 3.14
CA ARG A 488 33.44 1.33 2.13
C ARG A 488 32.22 2.08 2.63
N GLY A 489 32.43 3.02 3.56
CA GLY A 489 31.37 3.87 4.08
C GLY A 489 30.57 4.56 2.96
N ILE A 490 29.25 4.40 2.97
CA ILE A 490 28.33 5.04 2.02
C ILE A 490 27.89 6.38 2.61
N ASN A 491 28.05 7.47 1.87
CA ASN A 491 27.55 8.79 2.25
C ASN A 491 26.39 9.21 1.33
N ILE A 492 25.21 9.44 1.91
CA ILE A 492 24.00 9.86 1.22
C ILE A 492 23.84 11.38 1.34
N VAL A 493 23.81 12.08 0.21
CA VAL A 493 23.82 13.54 0.15
C VAL A 493 22.45 14.09 -0.33
N SER A 494 21.91 15.05 0.41
CA SER A 494 20.71 15.86 0.09
C SER A 494 21.04 17.00 -0.90
N PRO A 495 20.12 17.44 -1.80
CA PRO A 495 18.71 17.08 -1.94
C PRO A 495 18.52 15.95 -2.96
N GLY A 496 18.62 14.70 -2.51
CA GLY A 496 18.41 13.53 -3.36
C GLY A 496 18.23 12.28 -2.51
N ASN A 497 17.35 11.39 -2.97
CA ASN A 497 17.21 10.07 -2.39
C ASN A 497 18.30 9.16 -2.99
N ALA A 498 19.11 8.52 -2.15
CA ALA A 498 20.06 7.53 -2.63
C ALA A 498 19.38 6.17 -2.74
N THR A 499 19.44 5.58 -3.93
CA THR A 499 18.86 4.27 -4.18
C THR A 499 19.92 3.19 -4.06
N ILE A 500 19.68 2.15 -3.28
CA ILE A 500 20.48 0.93 -3.25
C ILE A 500 19.61 -0.28 -3.61
N GLY A 501 20.17 -1.25 -4.32
CA GLY A 501 19.40 -2.42 -4.75
C GLY A 501 20.24 -3.60 -5.21
N ALA A 502 19.55 -4.68 -5.55
CA ALA A 502 20.13 -5.86 -6.17
C ALA A 502 19.27 -6.34 -7.35
N ALA A 503 19.89 -7.02 -8.31
CA ALA A 503 19.21 -7.72 -9.40
C ALA A 503 18.31 -8.86 -8.87
N ALA A 504 17.44 -9.40 -9.72
CA ALA A 504 16.50 -10.44 -9.33
C ALA A 504 17.27 -11.68 -8.84
N GLY A 505 16.93 -12.17 -7.64
CA GLY A 505 17.60 -13.28 -6.97
C GLY A 505 18.99 -12.98 -6.41
N ALA A 506 19.52 -11.76 -6.61
CA ALA A 506 20.81 -11.36 -6.06
C ALA A 506 20.66 -10.79 -4.64
N THR A 507 21.71 -10.92 -3.84
CA THR A 507 21.82 -10.32 -2.50
C THR A 507 23.02 -9.39 -2.40
N LEU A 508 22.76 -8.12 -2.10
CA LEU A 508 23.78 -7.16 -1.69
C LEU A 508 23.87 -7.16 -0.16
N THR A 509 24.95 -7.70 0.40
CA THR A 509 25.20 -7.63 1.85
C THR A 509 26.18 -6.50 2.16
N TYR A 510 25.85 -5.64 3.13
CA TYR A 510 26.70 -4.52 3.52
C TYR A 510 26.80 -4.38 5.05
N GLY A 511 28.03 -4.50 5.55
CA GLY A 511 28.35 -4.40 6.98
C GLY A 511 28.96 -3.06 7.41
N GLY A 512 29.20 -2.14 6.48
CA GLY A 512 29.73 -0.82 6.79
C GLY A 512 28.64 0.19 7.18
N ILE A 513 29.06 1.43 7.44
CA ILE A 513 28.16 2.53 7.82
C ILE A 513 27.55 3.16 6.56
N ILE A 514 26.23 3.36 6.55
CA ILE A 514 25.54 4.34 5.71
C ILE A 514 25.30 5.60 6.55
N ALA A 515 25.85 6.73 6.13
CA ALA A 515 25.73 8.03 6.80
C ALA A 515 25.26 9.12 5.82
N GLY A 516 25.10 10.34 6.33
CA GLY A 516 24.76 11.51 5.52
C GLY A 516 23.35 12.06 5.79
N ASN A 517 22.98 13.12 5.09
CA ASN A 517 21.77 13.90 5.37
C ASN A 517 20.58 13.59 4.44
N GLY A 518 20.74 12.73 3.44
CA GLY A 518 19.64 12.32 2.56
C GLY A 518 18.92 11.04 3.02
N SER A 519 17.92 10.64 2.23
CA SER A 519 17.07 9.46 2.48
C SER A 519 17.60 8.22 1.76
N LEU A 520 17.42 7.05 2.39
CA LEU A 520 17.75 5.76 1.81
C LEU A 520 16.53 5.16 1.09
N VAL A 521 16.71 4.76 -0.17
CA VAL A 521 15.71 4.02 -0.94
C VAL A 521 16.25 2.64 -1.28
N ALA A 522 15.72 1.60 -0.65
CA ALA A 522 15.95 0.22 -1.06
C ALA A 522 15.02 -0.12 -2.23
N SER A 523 15.57 -0.30 -3.43
CA SER A 523 14.81 -0.66 -4.63
C SER A 523 15.58 -1.73 -5.39
N SER A 524 15.24 -2.99 -5.12
CA SER A 524 15.78 -4.14 -5.84
C SER A 524 14.82 -4.58 -6.93
N ALA A 525 15.26 -5.42 -7.87
CA ALA A 525 14.29 -6.17 -8.67
C ALA A 525 13.43 -7.07 -7.74
N SER A 526 12.26 -7.53 -8.18
CA SER A 526 11.22 -8.11 -7.31
C SER A 526 11.65 -9.22 -6.34
N THR A 527 12.72 -9.98 -6.63
CA THR A 527 13.29 -11.01 -5.74
C THR A 527 14.69 -10.70 -5.21
N GLY A 528 15.23 -9.52 -5.51
CA GLY A 528 16.53 -9.06 -5.02
C GLY A 528 16.45 -8.61 -3.56
N THR A 529 17.56 -8.75 -2.84
CA THR A 529 17.66 -8.45 -1.40
C THR A 529 18.83 -7.52 -1.11
N VAL A 530 18.60 -6.49 -0.29
CA VAL A 530 19.63 -5.70 0.36
C VAL A 530 19.68 -6.10 1.83
N VAL A 531 20.85 -6.48 2.33
CA VAL A 531 21.07 -6.90 3.72
C VAL A 531 22.00 -5.91 4.40
N LEU A 532 21.52 -5.23 5.43
CA LEU A 532 22.29 -4.26 6.21
C LEU A 532 22.70 -4.88 7.55
N THR A 533 23.99 -5.12 7.73
CA THR A 533 24.56 -5.65 8.98
C THR A 533 25.41 -4.62 9.74
N GLY A 534 25.62 -3.42 9.17
CA GLY A 534 26.32 -2.31 9.81
C GLY A 534 25.43 -1.40 10.66
N ALA A 535 26.04 -0.45 11.37
CA ALA A 535 25.35 0.57 12.14
C ALA A 535 25.12 1.83 11.27
N ASN A 536 23.90 2.04 10.81
CA ASN A 536 23.57 3.13 9.89
C ASN A 536 23.12 4.39 10.64
N THR A 537 23.58 5.57 10.18
CA THR A 537 23.47 6.87 10.89
C THR A 537 22.99 8.02 10.00
N TYR A 538 22.45 7.74 8.81
CA TYR A 538 21.86 8.77 7.97
C TYR A 538 20.62 9.42 8.63
N THR A 539 20.27 10.65 8.26
CA THR A 539 19.17 11.39 8.93
C THR A 539 17.86 11.43 8.14
N GLY A 540 17.87 11.07 6.85
CA GLY A 540 16.65 10.99 6.04
C GLY A 540 15.82 9.74 6.34
N ILE A 541 14.65 9.66 5.72
CA ILE A 541 13.75 8.49 5.88
C ILE A 541 14.30 7.27 5.14
N THR A 542 13.73 6.10 5.45
CA THR A 542 13.99 4.88 4.69
C THR A 542 12.77 4.53 3.85
N GLN A 543 12.96 4.18 2.59
CA GLN A 543 11.88 3.72 1.72
C GLN A 543 12.27 2.37 1.13
N VAL A 544 11.33 1.44 1.06
CA VAL A 544 11.47 0.17 0.35
C VAL A 544 10.48 0.19 -0.79
N VAL A 545 10.98 0.22 -2.03
CA VAL A 545 10.13 0.29 -3.22
C VAL A 545 9.84 -1.10 -3.75
N PHE A 546 10.85 -1.92 -3.96
CA PHE A 546 10.70 -3.28 -4.51
C PHE A 546 11.74 -4.21 -3.89
N GLY A 547 11.43 -5.51 -3.83
CA GLY A 547 12.28 -6.53 -3.25
C GLY A 547 12.42 -6.39 -1.72
N ALA A 548 13.45 -7.01 -1.15
CA ALA A 548 13.64 -7.08 0.30
C ALA A 548 14.74 -6.15 0.83
N LEU A 549 14.43 -5.45 1.92
CA LEU A 549 15.41 -4.82 2.80
C LEU A 549 15.48 -5.60 4.11
N SER A 550 16.60 -6.26 4.36
CA SER A 550 16.87 -7.01 5.59
C SER A 550 17.75 -6.21 6.53
N ILE A 551 17.30 -6.04 7.77
CA ILE A 551 18.03 -5.45 8.88
C ILE A 551 18.60 -6.60 9.70
N GLY A 552 19.91 -6.80 9.58
CA GLY A 552 20.63 -7.95 10.12
C GLY A 552 20.62 -9.17 9.18
N ASN A 553 21.44 -10.16 9.53
CA ASN A 553 21.56 -11.43 8.79
C ASN A 553 21.63 -12.63 9.75
N GLY A 554 20.80 -12.63 10.78
CA GLY A 554 20.74 -13.67 11.81
C GLY A 554 21.73 -13.48 12.97
N GLY A 555 22.54 -12.42 12.95
CA GLY A 555 23.44 -12.02 14.04
C GLY A 555 22.89 -10.87 14.89
N THR A 556 23.78 -10.23 15.66
CA THR A 556 23.48 -9.12 16.58
C THR A 556 23.82 -7.75 16.01
N THR A 557 23.97 -7.62 14.70
CA THR A 557 24.34 -6.37 14.02
C THR A 557 23.37 -6.03 12.89
N GLY A 558 23.37 -4.77 12.44
CA GLY A 558 22.41 -4.24 11.47
C GLY A 558 21.40 -3.29 12.11
N SER A 559 21.53 -2.00 11.89
CA SER A 559 20.53 -1.01 12.31
C SER A 559 20.13 -0.13 11.15
N ILE A 560 18.96 0.49 11.25
CA ILE A 560 18.62 1.67 10.48
C ILE A 560 18.26 2.78 11.47
N PRO A 561 18.42 4.05 11.09
CA PRO A 561 17.97 5.18 11.90
C PRO A 561 16.48 5.03 12.26
N SER A 562 16.12 5.51 13.45
CA SER A 562 14.73 5.53 13.95
C SER A 562 13.89 6.62 13.27
N THR A 563 13.91 6.63 11.95
CA THR A 563 13.10 7.49 11.05
C THR A 563 11.98 6.65 10.44
N SER A 564 10.89 7.25 9.97
CA SER A 564 9.80 6.48 9.35
C SER A 564 10.27 5.63 8.16
N ILE A 565 9.69 4.43 8.02
CA ILE A 565 9.84 3.55 6.86
C ILE A 565 8.58 3.59 6.00
N GLY A 566 8.74 3.82 4.70
CA GLY A 566 7.69 3.64 3.70
C GLY A 566 7.90 2.39 2.85
N LEU A 567 6.95 1.46 2.87
CA LEU A 567 6.89 0.26 2.02
C LEU A 567 6.00 0.57 0.80
N LEU A 568 6.59 1.09 -0.27
CA LEU A 568 5.88 1.82 -1.32
C LEU A 568 5.18 0.94 -2.37
N ASP A 569 5.41 -0.39 -2.34
CA ASP A 569 4.80 -1.36 -3.25
C ASP A 569 4.38 -2.63 -2.48
N ALA A 570 3.42 -3.37 -3.03
CA ALA A 570 2.96 -4.63 -2.43
C ALA A 570 4.03 -5.73 -2.40
N THR A 571 5.04 -5.65 -3.26
CA THR A 571 6.18 -6.58 -3.29
C THR A 571 7.34 -6.14 -2.39
N ALA A 572 7.28 -4.93 -1.80
CA ALA A 572 8.29 -4.47 -0.86
C ALA A 572 8.26 -5.34 0.42
N GLN A 573 9.42 -5.85 0.82
CA GLN A 573 9.58 -6.65 2.04
C GLN A 573 10.53 -5.96 3.00
N LEU A 574 10.09 -5.71 4.22
CA LEU A 574 10.97 -5.31 5.32
C LEU A 574 11.22 -6.51 6.23
N VAL A 575 12.48 -6.93 6.34
CA VAL A 575 12.86 -8.11 7.13
C VAL A 575 13.71 -7.69 8.33
N PHE A 576 13.30 -8.06 9.53
CA PHE A 576 14.11 -7.95 10.74
C PHE A 576 14.74 -9.31 11.05
N ASN A 577 16.02 -9.48 10.70
CA ASN A 577 16.76 -10.72 10.90
C ASN A 577 17.87 -10.54 11.93
N ARG A 578 17.48 -10.29 13.19
CA ARG A 578 18.38 -10.09 14.33
C ARG A 578 18.18 -11.13 15.43
N SER A 579 19.29 -11.63 15.99
CA SER A 579 19.29 -12.62 17.07
C SER A 579 19.19 -12.01 18.47
N ASP A 580 19.41 -10.71 18.61
CA ASP A 580 19.26 -9.94 19.84
C ASP A 580 17.94 -9.18 19.90
N ASN A 581 17.68 -8.55 21.05
CA ASN A 581 16.45 -7.79 21.26
C ASN A 581 16.62 -6.37 20.74
N ILE A 582 15.73 -5.94 19.84
CA ILE A 582 15.71 -4.59 19.29
C ILE A 582 14.35 -3.94 19.41
N THR A 583 14.37 -2.64 19.67
CA THR A 583 13.19 -1.78 19.66
C THR A 583 13.21 -0.93 18.40
N TYR A 584 12.13 -0.97 17.62
CA TYR A 584 11.93 -0.08 16.49
C TYR A 584 10.86 0.97 16.84
N SER A 585 11.31 2.21 16.98
CA SER A 585 10.53 3.30 17.56
C SER A 585 10.00 4.31 16.53
N ALA A 586 9.95 3.98 15.24
CA ALA A 586 9.39 4.84 14.21
C ALA A 586 8.23 4.17 13.48
N VAL A 587 7.46 4.93 12.70
CA VAL A 587 6.31 4.42 11.95
C VAL A 587 6.77 3.63 10.72
N ILE A 588 6.18 2.45 10.52
CA ILE A 588 6.23 1.68 9.27
C ILE A 588 4.88 1.88 8.57
N SER A 589 4.90 2.21 7.29
CA SER A 589 3.73 2.57 6.49
C SER A 589 3.78 1.96 5.09
N GLY A 590 2.65 1.94 4.37
CA GLY A 590 2.58 1.52 2.97
C GLY A 590 1.95 0.13 2.73
N SER A 591 2.11 -0.44 1.55
CA SER A 591 1.41 -1.69 1.16
C SER A 591 2.25 -2.95 1.24
N GLY A 592 3.56 -2.82 1.45
CA GLY A 592 4.48 -3.96 1.58
C GLY A 592 4.37 -4.70 2.92
N SER A 593 5.01 -5.85 3.01
CA SER A 593 4.96 -6.74 4.18
C SER A 593 6.16 -6.60 5.11
N VAL A 594 5.96 -7.01 6.36
CA VAL A 594 6.95 -7.00 7.42
C VAL A 594 7.21 -8.43 7.89
N THR A 595 8.47 -8.85 7.89
CA THR A 595 8.87 -10.19 8.37
C THR A 595 9.83 -10.09 9.54
N LYS A 596 9.50 -10.74 10.65
CA LYS A 596 10.39 -10.95 11.79
C LYS A 596 11.02 -12.35 11.67
N GLN A 597 12.32 -12.43 11.40
CA GLN A 597 13.01 -13.68 11.04
C GLN A 597 14.09 -14.13 12.04
N GLY A 598 14.77 -13.21 12.70
CA GLY A 598 15.87 -13.58 13.61
C GLY A 598 15.38 -14.12 14.96
N ALA A 599 16.26 -14.81 15.71
CA ALA A 599 15.87 -15.47 16.97
C ALA A 599 15.51 -14.52 18.13
N GLY A 600 15.91 -13.25 18.08
CA GLY A 600 15.70 -12.30 19.18
C GLY A 600 14.28 -11.75 19.29
N THR A 601 14.08 -10.72 20.09
CA THR A 601 12.80 -10.00 20.21
C THR A 601 12.81 -8.71 19.38
N LEU A 602 11.80 -8.50 18.54
CA LEU A 602 11.54 -7.20 17.93
C LEU A 602 10.38 -6.54 18.67
N THR A 603 10.61 -5.37 19.27
CA THR A 603 9.56 -4.56 19.90
C THR A 603 9.17 -3.40 18.98
N LEU A 604 7.91 -3.34 18.56
CA LEU A 604 7.36 -2.22 17.79
C LEU A 604 6.63 -1.27 18.73
N THR A 605 7.08 -0.02 18.87
CA THR A 605 6.50 0.90 19.88
C THR A 605 5.49 1.90 19.33
N ASN A 606 5.48 2.16 18.03
CA ASN A 606 4.60 3.14 17.39
C ASN A 606 3.43 2.49 16.66
N ALA A 607 2.39 3.29 16.42
CA ALA A 607 1.26 2.92 15.57
C ALA A 607 1.74 2.79 14.12
N ASN A 608 1.61 1.61 13.54
CA ASN A 608 2.08 1.32 12.19
C ASN A 608 0.89 1.24 11.22
N THR A 609 1.05 1.81 10.03
CA THR A 609 -0.02 1.97 9.04
C THR A 609 0.18 1.11 7.78
N TYR A 610 1.14 0.18 7.81
CA TYR A 610 1.36 -0.72 6.68
C TYR A 610 0.24 -1.77 6.57
N THR A 611 -0.17 -2.09 5.35
CA THR A 611 -1.31 -2.99 5.09
C THR A 611 -0.89 -4.38 4.60
N GLY A 612 0.36 -4.54 4.14
CA GLY A 612 0.90 -5.84 3.74
C GLY A 612 1.10 -6.76 4.94
N ALA A 613 1.17 -8.07 4.69
CA ALA A 613 1.19 -9.09 5.74
C ALA A 613 2.35 -8.94 6.73
N THR A 614 2.09 -9.24 8.00
CA THR A 614 3.10 -9.42 9.04
C THR A 614 3.37 -10.90 9.24
N THR A 615 4.61 -11.34 9.03
CA THR A 615 5.03 -12.73 9.26
C THR A 615 6.07 -12.80 10.37
N ILE A 616 5.80 -13.56 11.42
CA ILE A 616 6.79 -13.91 12.44
C ILE A 616 7.31 -15.30 12.10
N SER A 617 8.48 -15.34 11.46
CA SER A 617 9.14 -16.58 11.02
C SER A 617 9.94 -17.25 12.14
N ALA A 618 10.55 -16.46 13.04
CA ALA A 618 11.21 -16.97 14.25
C ALA A 618 11.36 -15.88 15.33
N GLY A 619 11.70 -16.31 16.55
CA GLY A 619 11.85 -15.45 17.72
C GLY A 619 10.53 -14.79 18.12
N THR A 620 10.62 -13.61 18.74
CA THR A 620 9.44 -12.91 19.27
C THR A 620 9.19 -11.58 18.54
N LEU A 621 7.95 -11.30 18.16
CA LEU A 621 7.45 -9.96 17.90
C LEU A 621 6.66 -9.50 19.12
N GLN A 622 7.13 -8.45 19.78
CA GLN A 622 6.57 -7.90 21.01
C GLN A 622 5.92 -6.54 20.74
N LEU A 623 4.77 -6.27 21.37
CA LEU A 623 4.11 -4.97 21.27
C LEU A 623 4.68 -3.95 22.26
N GLY A 624 4.81 -2.69 21.82
CA GLY A 624 5.07 -1.54 22.68
C GLY A 624 3.81 -0.75 23.01
N THR A 625 4.00 0.50 23.47
CA THR A 625 3.00 1.31 24.18
C THR A 625 1.92 1.97 23.31
N ALA A 626 2.12 2.13 22.01
CA ALA A 626 1.12 2.74 21.13
C ALA A 626 -0.14 1.85 20.98
N SER A 627 -1.17 2.37 20.33
CA SER A 627 -2.27 1.56 19.77
C SER A 627 -1.89 1.14 18.34
N GLU A 628 -2.41 0.01 17.83
CA GLU A 628 -2.22 -0.47 16.45
C GLU A 628 -0.75 -0.62 16.00
N ARG A 629 0.02 -1.48 16.70
CA ARG A 629 1.44 -1.75 16.38
C ARG A 629 1.57 -2.62 15.14
N ILE A 630 0.52 -3.37 14.82
CA ILE A 630 0.27 -3.99 13.52
C ILE A 630 -1.04 -3.39 13.02
N SER A 631 -1.10 -2.96 11.76
CA SER A 631 -2.34 -2.42 11.20
C SER A 631 -3.47 -3.45 11.27
N ASN A 632 -4.69 -2.99 11.59
CA ASN A 632 -5.90 -3.81 11.53
C ASN A 632 -6.23 -4.37 10.13
N SER A 633 -5.55 -3.86 9.09
CA SER A 633 -5.64 -4.33 7.71
C SER A 633 -4.54 -5.33 7.33
N SER A 634 -3.52 -5.50 8.18
CA SER A 634 -2.44 -6.47 7.96
C SER A 634 -2.85 -7.87 8.46
N ALA A 635 -2.63 -8.87 7.60
CA ALA A 635 -2.71 -10.27 8.00
C ALA A 635 -1.49 -10.67 8.85
N LEU A 636 -1.71 -11.32 9.99
CA LEU A 636 -0.66 -11.80 10.88
C LEU A 636 -0.50 -13.33 10.78
N THR A 637 0.70 -13.77 10.42
CA THR A 637 1.09 -15.18 10.47
C THR A 637 2.18 -15.41 11.51
N VAL A 638 1.94 -16.29 12.48
CA VAL A 638 2.92 -16.70 13.49
C VAL A 638 3.37 -18.12 13.20
N ASN A 639 4.56 -18.29 12.64
CA ASN A 639 5.07 -19.61 12.26
C ASN A 639 5.41 -20.47 13.49
N ALA A 640 5.54 -21.79 13.27
CA ALA A 640 5.91 -22.73 14.33
C ALA A 640 7.23 -22.31 15.00
N GLY A 641 7.25 -22.32 16.34
CA GLY A 641 8.41 -21.89 17.13
C GLY A 641 8.59 -20.36 17.27
N ALA A 642 7.74 -19.57 16.62
CA ALA A 642 7.72 -18.11 16.79
C ALA A 642 6.67 -17.67 17.82
N THR A 643 6.87 -16.49 18.40
CA THR A 643 5.99 -15.93 19.44
C THR A 643 5.51 -14.53 19.05
N PHE A 644 4.20 -14.30 19.20
CA PHE A 644 3.60 -12.98 19.22
C PHE A 644 3.26 -12.61 20.68
N ASP A 645 4.01 -11.67 21.26
CA ASP A 645 3.84 -11.23 22.65
C ASP A 645 3.11 -9.88 22.70
N LEU A 646 1.89 -9.91 23.20
CA LEU A 646 1.01 -8.75 23.39
C LEU A 646 1.56 -7.76 24.44
N ASN A 647 2.45 -8.21 25.32
CA ASN A 647 3.18 -7.37 26.27
C ASN A 647 2.30 -6.42 27.11
N GLY A 648 1.11 -6.87 27.53
CA GLY A 648 0.19 -6.05 28.32
C GLY A 648 -0.68 -5.09 27.50
N PHE A 649 -0.67 -5.19 26.17
CA PHE A 649 -1.49 -4.35 25.29
C PHE A 649 -2.38 -5.18 24.36
N SER A 650 -3.56 -4.66 24.01
CA SER A 650 -4.45 -5.30 23.04
C SER A 650 -4.05 -4.98 21.59
N GLU A 651 -4.35 -5.88 20.65
CA GLU A 651 -4.04 -5.69 19.22
C GLU A 651 -5.13 -6.25 18.31
N SER A 652 -5.38 -5.56 17.20
CA SER A 652 -6.30 -6.00 16.16
C SER A 652 -5.56 -6.21 14.83
N VAL A 653 -5.76 -7.36 14.21
CA VAL A 653 -5.16 -7.73 12.92
C VAL A 653 -6.23 -8.19 11.94
N ALA A 654 -5.99 -8.04 10.64
CA ALA A 654 -6.97 -8.45 9.63
C ALA A 654 -7.22 -9.95 9.70
N SER A 655 -6.18 -10.74 9.91
CA SER A 655 -6.34 -12.16 10.16
C SER A 655 -5.21 -12.72 11.01
N LEU A 656 -5.45 -13.88 11.63
CA LEU A 656 -4.49 -14.60 12.45
C LEU A 656 -4.33 -16.01 11.88
N ALA A 657 -3.11 -16.40 11.54
CA ALA A 657 -2.77 -17.71 10.99
C ALA A 657 -1.45 -18.24 11.55
N GLY A 658 -1.17 -19.52 11.31
CA GLY A 658 0.11 -20.15 11.65
C GLY A 658 0.04 -21.11 12.84
N ALA A 659 1.22 -21.52 13.33
CA ALA A 659 1.40 -22.61 14.29
C ALA A 659 2.24 -22.21 15.52
N GLY A 660 2.54 -20.92 15.70
CA GLY A 660 3.32 -20.41 16.82
C GLY A 660 2.51 -20.10 18.07
N THR A 661 3.07 -19.28 18.95
CA THR A 661 2.47 -18.92 20.23
C THR A 661 1.98 -17.48 20.22
N VAL A 662 0.78 -17.22 20.74
CA VAL A 662 0.28 -15.88 21.09
C VAL A 662 0.15 -15.80 22.61
N THR A 663 0.78 -14.81 23.24
CA THR A 663 0.80 -14.68 24.71
C THR A 663 0.86 -13.22 25.17
N SER A 664 0.81 -13.00 26.48
CA SER A 664 1.11 -11.72 27.14
C SER A 664 1.92 -11.96 28.40
N ASN A 665 3.20 -11.57 28.37
CA ASN A 665 4.12 -11.78 29.50
C ASN A 665 4.06 -10.68 30.57
N VAL A 666 3.17 -9.70 30.41
CA VAL A 666 2.91 -8.61 31.36
C VAL A 666 1.52 -8.78 31.97
N ALA A 667 1.42 -8.53 33.27
CA ALA A 667 0.17 -8.63 34.03
C ALA A 667 -0.90 -7.65 33.50
N GLY A 668 -2.17 -8.09 33.52
CA GLY A 668 -3.30 -7.34 32.98
C GLY A 668 -4.12 -8.17 31.99
N ALA A 669 -5.33 -7.72 31.69
CA ALA A 669 -6.19 -8.34 30.68
C ALA A 669 -5.94 -7.69 29.31
N VAL A 670 -5.67 -8.49 28.30
CA VAL A 670 -5.40 -8.04 26.92
C VAL A 670 -6.18 -8.86 25.91
N THR A 671 -6.46 -8.28 24.75
CA THR A 671 -7.20 -8.95 23.67
C THR A 671 -6.37 -9.02 22.41
N VAL A 672 -6.37 -10.20 21.76
CA VAL A 672 -6.01 -10.33 20.34
C VAL A 672 -7.30 -10.39 19.52
N ALA A 673 -7.43 -9.51 18.53
CA ALA A 673 -8.62 -9.44 17.68
C ALA A 673 -8.30 -9.81 16.23
N HIS A 674 -9.05 -10.77 15.68
CA HIS A 674 -9.10 -11.08 14.26
C HIS A 674 -10.31 -10.33 13.67
N VAL A 675 -10.09 -9.33 12.83
CA VAL A 675 -11.17 -8.42 12.39
C VAL A 675 -11.54 -8.49 10.91
N GLY A 676 -10.78 -9.20 10.10
CA GLY A 676 -10.98 -9.25 8.65
C GLY A 676 -11.93 -10.35 8.17
N ASN A 677 -12.00 -10.45 6.85
CA ASN A 677 -13.01 -11.25 6.14
C ASN A 677 -12.46 -12.55 5.54
N THR A 678 -11.17 -12.84 5.73
CA THR A 678 -10.49 -14.02 5.18
C THR A 678 -10.62 -15.21 6.11
N ASN A 679 -10.81 -16.41 5.54
CA ASN A 679 -10.75 -17.65 6.31
C ASN A 679 -9.29 -17.99 6.63
N THR A 680 -8.96 -18.21 7.90
CA THR A 680 -7.62 -18.63 8.32
C THR A 680 -7.67 -19.79 9.30
N THR A 681 -6.58 -20.56 9.35
CA THR A 681 -6.36 -21.57 10.37
C THR A 681 -5.18 -21.17 11.24
N PHE A 682 -5.40 -21.18 12.54
CA PHE A 682 -4.37 -21.06 13.56
C PHE A 682 -4.26 -22.41 14.30
N SER A 683 -3.17 -23.13 14.02
CA SER A 683 -2.83 -24.42 14.64
C SER A 683 -1.93 -24.25 15.86
N GLY A 684 -1.53 -23.01 16.14
CA GLY A 684 -0.71 -22.64 17.28
C GLY A 684 -1.49 -22.57 18.59
N VAL A 685 -0.85 -22.02 19.61
CA VAL A 685 -1.43 -21.88 20.96
C VAL A 685 -1.61 -20.41 21.31
N ILE A 686 -2.85 -20.01 21.60
CA ILE A 686 -3.14 -18.77 22.34
C ILE A 686 -3.18 -19.14 23.83
N GLN A 687 -2.33 -18.50 24.63
CA GLN A 687 -2.17 -18.82 26.06
C GLN A 687 -2.03 -17.57 26.91
N ASN A 688 -2.36 -17.70 28.20
CA ASN A 688 -1.93 -16.72 29.18
C ASN A 688 -0.41 -16.77 29.35
N GLY A 689 0.19 -15.61 29.63
CA GLY A 689 1.51 -15.53 30.24
C GLY A 689 1.34 -15.08 31.68
N SER A 690 1.98 -13.98 32.05
CA SER A 690 1.65 -13.24 33.28
C SER A 690 0.31 -12.51 33.19
N GLY A 691 -0.14 -12.17 31.97
CA GLY A 691 -1.41 -11.52 31.68
C GLY A 691 -2.47 -12.49 31.19
N THR A 692 -3.73 -12.13 31.40
CA THR A 692 -4.90 -12.86 30.90
C THR A 692 -5.15 -12.45 29.45
N VAL A 693 -5.10 -13.40 28.52
CA VAL A 693 -5.37 -13.16 27.09
C VAL A 693 -6.83 -13.48 26.78
N ALA A 694 -7.46 -12.59 26.01
CA ALA A 694 -8.81 -12.72 25.46
C ALA A 694 -8.74 -12.75 23.92
N LEU A 695 -9.78 -13.29 23.28
CA LEU A 695 -9.88 -13.42 21.82
C LEU A 695 -11.13 -12.71 21.32
N THR A 696 -10.98 -11.83 20.33
CA THR A 696 -12.13 -11.28 19.57
C THR A 696 -12.09 -11.78 18.13
N LYS A 697 -13.20 -12.34 17.65
CA LYS A 697 -13.45 -12.67 16.26
C LYS A 697 -14.51 -11.71 15.70
N ALA A 698 -14.10 -10.87 14.77
CA ALA A 698 -14.94 -9.96 13.99
C ALA A 698 -14.73 -10.21 12.49
N GLY A 699 -15.43 -9.45 11.64
CA GLY A 699 -15.43 -9.62 10.19
C GLY A 699 -16.13 -10.90 9.72
N THR A 700 -16.38 -11.04 8.43
CA THR A 700 -17.22 -12.12 7.87
C THR A 700 -16.50 -13.46 7.71
N GLY A 701 -15.18 -13.49 7.85
CA GLY A 701 -14.36 -14.69 7.64
C GLY A 701 -14.51 -15.74 8.75
N THR A 702 -13.86 -16.88 8.56
CA THR A 702 -13.77 -17.97 9.55
C THR A 702 -12.37 -18.04 10.15
N LEU A 703 -12.25 -17.92 11.47
CA LEU A 703 -11.03 -18.27 12.21
C LEU A 703 -11.16 -19.70 12.70
N THR A 704 -10.31 -20.61 12.23
CA THR A 704 -10.30 -22.00 12.64
C THR A 704 -9.14 -22.25 13.61
N LEU A 705 -9.46 -22.65 14.84
CA LEU A 705 -8.49 -23.00 15.87
C LEU A 705 -8.31 -24.51 15.90
N THR A 706 -7.10 -24.99 15.63
CA THR A 706 -6.74 -26.43 15.67
C THR A 706 -5.64 -26.75 16.67
N GLY A 707 -5.10 -25.74 17.36
CA GLY A 707 -4.21 -25.93 18.49
C GLY A 707 -4.95 -25.97 19.82
N ALA A 708 -4.22 -26.36 20.87
CA ALA A 708 -4.72 -26.42 22.24
C ALA A 708 -4.64 -25.04 22.92
N ASN A 709 -5.64 -24.18 22.71
CA ASN A 709 -5.63 -22.84 23.31
C ASN A 709 -6.02 -22.88 24.78
N THR A 710 -5.20 -22.26 25.63
CA THR A 710 -5.28 -22.30 27.11
C THR A 710 -5.55 -20.93 27.74
N TYR A 711 -5.76 -19.89 26.93
CA TYR A 711 -6.14 -18.57 27.43
C TYR A 711 -7.48 -18.62 28.18
N THR A 712 -7.60 -17.84 29.25
CA THR A 712 -8.78 -17.84 30.13
C THR A 712 -9.64 -16.59 30.02
N GLY A 713 -9.14 -15.54 29.35
CA GLY A 713 -9.94 -14.35 29.07
C GLY A 713 -11.13 -14.64 28.17
N ASN A 714 -12.08 -13.71 28.15
CA ASN A 714 -13.33 -13.89 27.40
C ASN A 714 -13.08 -14.04 25.89
N THR A 715 -13.92 -14.82 25.23
CA THR A 715 -13.97 -14.90 23.76
C THR A 715 -15.19 -14.14 23.26
N SER A 716 -15.00 -13.17 22.37
CA SER A 716 -16.07 -12.40 21.76
C SER A 716 -16.15 -12.70 20.27
N ILE A 717 -17.31 -13.08 19.74
CA ILE A 717 -17.55 -13.32 18.32
C ILE A 717 -18.57 -12.28 17.87
N SER A 718 -18.12 -11.13 17.35
CA SER A 718 -19.02 -10.05 16.91
C SER A 718 -19.56 -10.28 15.50
N ALA A 719 -18.84 -11.01 14.64
CA ALA A 719 -19.27 -11.37 13.29
C ALA A 719 -18.47 -12.58 12.73
N GLY A 720 -19.01 -13.19 11.67
CA GLY A 720 -18.40 -14.34 10.99
C GLY A 720 -18.39 -15.60 11.86
N THR A 721 -17.41 -16.48 11.64
CA THR A 721 -17.35 -17.79 12.29
C THR A 721 -16.06 -17.96 13.09
N LEU A 722 -16.18 -18.42 14.34
CA LEU A 722 -15.08 -19.04 15.08
C LEU A 722 -15.29 -20.56 15.05
N SER A 723 -14.37 -21.30 14.44
CA SER A 723 -14.41 -22.78 14.40
C SER A 723 -13.38 -23.37 15.36
N ILE A 724 -13.83 -24.19 16.31
CA ILE A 724 -13.00 -25.00 17.19
C ILE A 724 -12.85 -26.37 16.54
N GLY A 725 -11.64 -26.66 16.06
CA GLY A 725 -11.34 -27.81 15.21
C GLY A 725 -11.73 -27.60 13.74
N ASN A 726 -11.26 -28.52 12.89
CA ASN A 726 -11.53 -28.56 11.45
C ASN A 726 -12.13 -29.90 10.96
N GLY A 727 -12.56 -30.76 11.89
CA GLY A 727 -13.16 -32.07 11.62
C GLY A 727 -12.17 -33.23 11.56
N THR A 728 -10.87 -32.96 11.30
CA THR A 728 -9.79 -33.96 11.34
C THR A 728 -8.83 -33.74 12.51
N THR A 729 -8.65 -32.48 12.91
CA THR A 729 -7.80 -32.05 14.01
C THR A 729 -8.65 -31.32 15.04
N ALA A 730 -8.53 -31.71 16.31
CA ALA A 730 -9.24 -31.07 17.40
C ALA A 730 -8.64 -29.70 17.70
N GLY A 731 -9.46 -28.73 18.06
CA GLY A 731 -9.03 -27.50 18.69
C GLY A 731 -9.57 -27.41 20.12
N SER A 732 -9.03 -26.50 20.93
CA SER A 732 -9.62 -26.16 22.22
C SER A 732 -9.61 -24.66 22.49
N ILE A 733 -10.48 -24.23 23.41
CA ILE A 733 -10.46 -22.92 24.06
C ILE A 733 -10.72 -23.12 25.57
N ALA A 734 -10.00 -22.39 26.42
CA ALA A 734 -10.16 -22.42 27.88
C ALA A 734 -10.82 -21.13 28.44
N SER A 735 -11.46 -20.38 27.55
CA SER A 735 -12.15 -19.11 27.82
C SER A 735 -13.12 -19.20 29.00
N ALA A 736 -13.16 -18.20 29.88
CA ALA A 736 -14.12 -18.15 30.98
C ALA A 736 -15.57 -17.98 30.49
N SER A 737 -15.77 -17.18 29.44
CA SER A 737 -17.09 -16.96 28.80
C SER A 737 -16.94 -16.74 27.30
N ILE A 738 -18.01 -16.98 26.54
CA ILE A 738 -18.07 -16.77 25.09
C ILE A 738 -19.29 -15.90 24.77
N ASN A 739 -19.06 -14.66 24.36
CA ASN A 739 -20.11 -13.78 23.84
C ASN A 739 -20.21 -13.96 22.33
N ASN A 740 -21.23 -14.69 21.87
CA ASN A 740 -21.42 -15.07 20.48
C ASN A 740 -22.55 -14.27 19.83
N ASN A 741 -22.21 -13.33 18.95
CA ASN A 741 -23.12 -12.60 18.07
C ASN A 741 -22.95 -12.99 16.59
N GLY A 742 -21.99 -13.88 16.27
CA GLY A 742 -21.79 -14.47 14.95
C GLY A 742 -22.17 -15.95 14.92
N THR A 743 -21.24 -16.80 14.47
CA THR A 743 -21.37 -18.27 14.52
C THR A 743 -20.22 -18.88 15.30
N LEU A 744 -20.53 -19.68 16.31
CA LEU A 744 -19.56 -20.53 17.00
C LEU A 744 -19.71 -21.96 16.47
N THR A 745 -18.68 -22.49 15.82
CA THR A 745 -18.66 -23.86 15.31
C THR A 745 -17.72 -24.72 16.13
N PHE A 746 -18.15 -25.93 16.46
CA PHE A 746 -17.31 -27.00 16.98
C PHE A 746 -17.24 -28.08 15.91
N ASN A 747 -16.18 -28.07 15.11
CA ASN A 747 -15.95 -29.06 14.05
C ASN A 747 -14.90 -30.06 14.53
N LEU A 748 -15.35 -31.07 15.28
CA LEU A 748 -14.49 -31.93 16.08
C LEU A 748 -14.20 -33.25 15.37
N PRO A 749 -12.95 -33.76 15.36
CA PRO A 749 -12.66 -35.14 14.97
C PRO A 749 -13.24 -36.13 15.98
N ALA A 750 -13.14 -37.44 15.69
CA ALA A 750 -13.54 -38.48 16.63
C ALA A 750 -12.86 -38.28 18.01
N GLY A 751 -13.64 -38.34 19.09
CA GLY A 751 -13.22 -38.00 20.44
C GLY A 751 -14.28 -37.17 21.19
N THR A 752 -13.93 -36.68 22.38
CA THR A 752 -14.83 -35.88 23.23
C THR A 752 -14.22 -34.53 23.54
N TYR A 753 -15.02 -33.47 23.44
CA TYR A 753 -14.69 -32.12 23.87
C TYR A 753 -15.77 -31.61 24.83
N ALA A 754 -15.37 -31.06 25.98
CA ALA A 754 -16.29 -30.43 26.92
C ALA A 754 -16.06 -28.92 26.92
N ASN A 755 -17.08 -28.15 26.52
CA ASN A 755 -17.08 -26.71 26.69
C ASN A 755 -17.73 -26.35 28.02
N THR A 756 -16.92 -25.87 28.96
CA THR A 756 -17.38 -25.37 30.27
C THR A 756 -17.69 -23.88 30.26
N ALA A 757 -17.27 -23.14 29.23
CA ALA A 757 -17.52 -21.71 29.12
C ALA A 757 -19.02 -21.41 28.93
N VAL A 758 -19.52 -20.37 29.60
CA VAL A 758 -20.89 -19.86 29.38
C VAL A 758 -20.95 -19.17 28.02
N ILE A 759 -21.85 -19.63 27.15
CA ILE A 759 -22.11 -19.05 25.83
C ILE A 759 -23.34 -18.13 25.91
N SER A 760 -23.18 -16.88 25.52
CA SER A 760 -24.24 -15.85 25.46
C SER A 760 -24.28 -15.16 24.09
N GLY A 761 -25.21 -14.21 23.89
CA GLY A 761 -25.29 -13.39 22.67
C GLY A 761 -26.33 -13.86 21.65
N ALA A 762 -26.48 -13.13 20.53
CA ALA A 762 -27.53 -13.40 19.54
C ALA A 762 -27.18 -14.51 18.52
N GLY A 763 -25.92 -14.92 18.47
CA GLY A 763 -25.35 -15.83 17.49
C GLY A 763 -25.68 -17.29 17.72
N GLY A 764 -25.53 -18.11 16.67
CA GLY A 764 -25.82 -19.54 16.68
C GLY A 764 -24.61 -20.41 17.06
N VAL A 765 -24.89 -21.62 17.53
CA VAL A 765 -23.88 -22.65 17.82
C VAL A 765 -24.05 -23.81 16.83
N THR A 766 -22.98 -24.19 16.15
CA THR A 766 -22.96 -25.32 15.21
C THR A 766 -22.06 -26.43 15.72
N LYS A 767 -22.57 -27.64 15.84
CA LYS A 767 -21.78 -28.86 16.05
C LYS A 767 -21.65 -29.62 14.74
N SER A 768 -20.42 -29.81 14.29
CA SER A 768 -20.05 -30.59 13.09
C SER A 768 -18.89 -31.54 13.40
N GLY A 769 -18.48 -32.33 12.41
CA GLY A 769 -17.47 -33.37 12.58
C GLY A 769 -17.94 -34.58 13.39
N ALA A 770 -17.18 -35.67 13.35
CA ALA A 770 -17.57 -36.96 13.93
C ALA A 770 -17.55 -37.00 15.46
N GLY A 771 -16.90 -36.02 16.12
CA GLY A 771 -16.70 -36.02 17.58
C GLY A 771 -17.96 -35.80 18.41
N THR A 772 -17.78 -35.92 19.72
CA THR A 772 -18.76 -35.63 20.77
C THR A 772 -18.45 -34.29 21.43
N LEU A 773 -19.41 -33.37 21.47
CA LEU A 773 -19.34 -32.09 22.18
C LEU A 773 -20.25 -32.14 23.41
N THR A 774 -19.74 -31.83 24.59
CA THR A 774 -20.56 -31.54 25.78
C THR A 774 -20.62 -30.04 26.01
N LEU A 775 -21.82 -29.47 26.07
CA LEU A 775 -22.04 -28.10 26.54
C LEU A 775 -22.53 -28.17 27.99
N SER A 776 -21.74 -27.71 28.95
CA SER A 776 -22.11 -27.74 30.37
C SER A 776 -22.38 -26.35 30.97
N GLY A 777 -22.02 -25.27 30.27
CA GLY A 777 -22.32 -23.91 30.69
C GLY A 777 -23.82 -23.61 30.77
N ALA A 778 -24.21 -22.72 31.69
CA ALA A 778 -25.57 -22.17 31.76
C ALA A 778 -25.77 -21.14 30.64
N ASN A 779 -26.04 -21.64 29.44
CA ASN A 779 -25.96 -20.84 28.22
C ASN A 779 -27.21 -19.98 28.02
N SER A 780 -27.03 -18.81 27.42
CA SER A 780 -28.09 -17.81 27.18
C SER A 780 -28.09 -17.25 25.75
N TYR A 781 -27.39 -17.90 24.82
CA TYR A 781 -27.41 -17.48 23.43
C TYR A 781 -28.78 -17.71 22.77
N ALA A 782 -29.19 -16.78 21.92
CA ALA A 782 -30.51 -16.77 21.28
C ALA A 782 -30.52 -17.33 19.84
N GLY A 783 -29.34 -17.53 19.23
CA GLY A 783 -29.25 -18.09 17.89
C GLY A 783 -29.53 -19.59 17.83
N THR A 784 -29.61 -20.13 16.62
CA THR A 784 -29.93 -21.56 16.42
C THR A 784 -28.82 -22.47 16.94
N THR A 785 -29.19 -23.59 17.55
CA THR A 785 -28.27 -24.72 17.75
C THR A 785 -28.40 -25.68 16.58
N SER A 786 -27.36 -25.83 15.75
CA SER A 786 -27.37 -26.74 14.61
C SER A 786 -26.38 -27.88 14.78
N ILE A 787 -26.88 -29.12 14.80
CA ILE A 787 -26.07 -30.34 14.88
C ILE A 787 -26.08 -30.98 13.50
N THR A 788 -24.98 -30.87 12.79
CA THR A 788 -24.83 -31.35 11.42
C THR A 788 -24.14 -32.71 11.33
N ALA A 789 -23.31 -33.07 12.32
CA ALA A 789 -22.66 -34.38 12.44
C ALA A 789 -22.19 -34.66 13.88
N GLY A 790 -21.99 -35.95 14.18
CA GLY A 790 -21.50 -36.42 15.48
C GLY A 790 -22.52 -36.24 16.61
N THR A 791 -22.04 -36.14 17.85
CA THR A 791 -22.92 -36.05 19.04
C THR A 791 -22.77 -34.70 19.75
N LEU A 792 -23.89 -34.07 20.10
CA LEU A 792 -23.96 -32.97 21.07
C LEU A 792 -24.61 -33.47 22.35
N ILE A 793 -23.99 -33.23 23.50
CA ILE A 793 -24.50 -33.55 24.83
C ILE A 793 -24.88 -32.24 25.52
N ALA A 794 -26.16 -32.09 25.85
CA ALA A 794 -26.64 -31.02 26.73
C ALA A 794 -26.37 -31.43 28.18
N GLY A 795 -25.37 -30.81 28.81
CA GLY A 795 -24.94 -31.12 30.18
C GLY A 795 -25.79 -30.46 31.28
N SER A 796 -26.83 -29.70 30.92
CA SER A 796 -27.78 -29.07 31.84
C SER A 796 -29.06 -28.65 31.08
N ALA A 797 -30.11 -28.26 31.80
CA ALA A 797 -31.37 -27.79 31.22
C ALA A 797 -31.24 -26.52 30.34
N THR A 798 -30.21 -25.70 30.57
CA THR A 798 -29.94 -24.44 29.84
C THR A 798 -28.74 -24.55 28.90
N ALA A 799 -28.18 -25.75 28.71
CA ALA A 799 -26.99 -25.97 27.89
C ALA A 799 -27.15 -25.57 26.41
N LEU A 800 -28.38 -25.53 25.90
CA LEU A 800 -28.66 -25.20 24.49
C LEU A 800 -29.11 -23.74 24.28
N GLY A 801 -28.95 -22.87 25.28
CA GLY A 801 -29.30 -21.45 25.19
C GLY A 801 -30.80 -21.20 25.28
N THR A 802 -31.20 -19.97 24.93
CA THR A 802 -32.60 -19.51 24.86
C THR A 802 -33.13 -19.50 23.43
N GLY A 803 -32.34 -20.00 22.47
CA GLY A 803 -32.64 -19.90 21.06
C GLY A 803 -33.90 -20.64 20.61
N SER A 804 -34.53 -20.09 19.58
CA SER A 804 -35.84 -20.57 19.12
C SER A 804 -35.80 -21.89 18.36
N LEU A 805 -34.64 -22.35 17.85
CA LEU A 805 -34.54 -23.58 17.07
C LEU A 805 -33.29 -24.40 17.42
N VAL A 806 -33.51 -25.69 17.72
CA VAL A 806 -32.49 -26.73 17.71
C VAL A 806 -32.70 -27.62 16.48
N SER A 807 -31.71 -27.74 15.61
CA SER A 807 -31.74 -28.60 14.43
C SER A 807 -30.77 -29.77 14.57
N VAL A 808 -31.24 -30.98 14.25
CA VAL A 808 -30.45 -32.22 14.29
C VAL A 808 -30.53 -32.89 12.93
N SER A 809 -29.43 -32.85 12.18
CA SER A 809 -29.34 -33.40 10.82
C SER A 809 -29.25 -34.93 10.83
N SER A 810 -29.53 -35.56 9.67
CA SER A 810 -29.37 -37.01 9.51
C SER A 810 -27.93 -37.44 9.86
N GLY A 811 -27.79 -38.53 10.62
CA GLY A 811 -26.48 -39.02 11.11
C GLY A 811 -25.90 -38.26 12.30
N ALA A 812 -26.56 -37.20 12.79
CA ALA A 812 -26.19 -36.50 14.01
C ALA A 812 -27.00 -36.97 15.23
N THR A 813 -26.49 -36.73 16.43
CA THR A 813 -27.14 -37.11 17.70
C THR A 813 -27.18 -35.93 18.67
N LEU A 814 -28.36 -35.64 19.22
CA LEU A 814 -28.52 -34.83 20.44
C LEU A 814 -28.72 -35.76 21.64
N ARG A 815 -27.90 -35.65 22.66
CA ARG A 815 -28.01 -36.41 23.92
C ARG A 815 -28.27 -35.48 25.10
N THR A 816 -29.18 -35.84 25.98
CA THR A 816 -29.43 -35.11 27.23
C THR A 816 -29.82 -36.07 28.36
N ASP A 817 -29.51 -35.69 29.59
CA ASP A 817 -29.95 -36.38 30.81
C ASP A 817 -30.89 -35.47 31.63
N PHE A 818 -31.25 -34.31 31.07
CA PHE A 818 -32.03 -33.24 31.69
C PHE A 818 -33.22 -32.87 30.82
N GLY A 819 -34.30 -32.40 31.45
CA GLY A 819 -35.41 -31.74 30.76
C GLY A 819 -34.91 -30.48 30.06
N LEU A 820 -35.13 -30.42 28.74
CA LEU A 820 -34.73 -29.28 27.90
C LEU A 820 -35.94 -28.38 27.67
N ASN A 821 -35.74 -27.07 27.85
CA ASN A 821 -36.73 -26.08 27.46
C ASN A 821 -36.33 -25.47 26.12
N LEU A 822 -37.02 -25.87 25.04
CA LEU A 822 -36.66 -25.49 23.67
C LEU A 822 -37.77 -24.66 23.04
N GLY A 823 -37.41 -23.65 22.24
CA GLY A 823 -38.40 -22.91 21.44
C GLY A 823 -39.06 -23.79 20.38
N ALA A 824 -38.24 -24.48 19.59
CA ALA A 824 -38.63 -25.42 18.53
C ALA A 824 -37.52 -26.45 18.29
N LEU A 825 -37.91 -27.63 17.81
CA LEU A 825 -37.01 -28.75 17.53
C LEU A 825 -37.24 -29.29 16.12
N SER A 826 -36.19 -29.33 15.31
CA SER A 826 -36.17 -29.98 13.99
C SER A 826 -35.24 -31.20 14.03
N ILE A 827 -35.76 -32.39 13.74
CA ILE A 827 -35.01 -33.64 13.89
C ILE A 827 -35.12 -34.54 12.65
N ALA A 828 -33.98 -34.67 11.97
CA ALA A 828 -33.70 -35.67 10.94
C ALA A 828 -32.71 -36.75 11.43
N GLY A 829 -31.94 -36.46 12.48
CA GLY A 829 -31.04 -37.40 13.16
C GLY A 829 -31.67 -38.13 14.34
N VAL A 830 -30.87 -38.34 15.39
CA VAL A 830 -31.27 -39.05 16.62
C VAL A 830 -31.28 -38.11 17.82
N MET A 831 -32.28 -38.22 18.69
CA MET A 831 -32.29 -37.66 20.03
C MET A 831 -32.26 -38.82 21.03
N ASN A 832 -31.36 -38.78 22.01
CA ASN A 832 -31.16 -39.85 22.98
C ASN A 832 -31.17 -39.32 24.42
N CYS A 833 -31.78 -40.08 25.32
CA CYS A 833 -31.71 -39.89 26.76
C CYS A 833 -30.91 -41.04 27.37
N ASN A 834 -29.94 -40.74 28.23
CA ASN A 834 -28.92 -41.70 28.71
C ASN A 834 -29.45 -42.77 29.69
N GLY A 835 -30.50 -43.50 29.32
CA GLY A 835 -31.08 -44.64 30.06
C GLY A 835 -31.82 -44.27 31.36
N ASN A 836 -31.68 -43.06 31.88
CA ASN A 836 -32.33 -42.61 33.10
C ASN A 836 -33.62 -41.87 32.76
N ASN A 837 -34.72 -42.63 32.64
CA ASN A 837 -35.98 -42.15 32.06
C ASN A 837 -36.65 -41.02 32.89
N SER A 838 -36.37 -40.95 34.20
CA SER A 838 -37.05 -40.04 35.14
C SER A 838 -36.65 -38.56 35.03
N THR A 839 -35.50 -38.21 34.44
CA THR A 839 -35.04 -36.81 34.32
C THR A 839 -35.23 -36.22 32.92
N CYS A 840 -35.57 -37.04 31.93
CA CYS A 840 -35.85 -36.65 30.55
C CYS A 840 -37.33 -36.38 30.25
N GLU A 841 -38.24 -36.65 31.19
CA GLU A 841 -39.70 -36.56 31.01
C GLU A 841 -40.23 -35.14 30.73
N ASN A 842 -39.40 -34.11 30.81
CA ASN A 842 -39.82 -32.71 30.67
C ASN A 842 -39.15 -32.01 29.47
N LEU A 843 -39.46 -32.47 28.25
CA LEU A 843 -39.17 -31.72 27.02
C LEU A 843 -40.30 -30.70 26.80
N VAL A 844 -40.05 -29.45 27.15
CA VAL A 844 -41.01 -28.35 26.98
C VAL A 844 -40.74 -27.66 25.64
N LEU A 845 -41.74 -27.65 24.75
CA LEU A 845 -41.64 -27.07 23.41
C LEU A 845 -42.57 -25.86 23.29
N GLY A 846 -42.00 -24.72 22.90
CA GLY A 846 -42.74 -23.46 22.80
C GLY A 846 -43.69 -23.35 21.60
N THR A 847 -43.43 -24.05 20.47
CA THR A 847 -44.19 -23.80 19.22
C THR A 847 -44.37 -25.00 18.26
N THR A 848 -43.33 -25.78 17.88
CA THR A 848 -43.47 -26.85 16.83
C THR A 848 -42.34 -27.91 16.87
N ILE A 849 -42.66 -29.18 16.55
CA ILE A 849 -41.70 -30.25 16.17
C ILE A 849 -41.78 -30.47 14.66
N GLN A 850 -40.65 -30.42 13.94
CA GLN A 850 -40.56 -30.86 12.55
C GLN A 850 -39.70 -32.13 12.45
N THR A 851 -40.33 -33.26 12.17
CA THR A 851 -39.65 -34.54 11.89
C THR A 851 -39.64 -34.78 10.38
N SER A 852 -38.49 -35.14 9.81
CA SER A 852 -38.37 -35.43 8.37
C SER A 852 -37.82 -36.81 8.01
N ASN A 853 -37.39 -37.63 8.99
CA ASN A 853 -37.09 -39.08 8.88
C ASN A 853 -36.38 -39.66 10.13
N GLY A 854 -36.38 -38.98 11.28
CA GLY A 854 -35.60 -39.39 12.46
C GLY A 854 -36.20 -40.58 13.23
N THR A 855 -35.35 -41.53 13.63
CA THR A 855 -35.73 -42.63 14.53
C THR A 855 -35.58 -42.17 15.98
N TYR A 856 -36.68 -42.17 16.75
CA TYR A 856 -36.63 -41.99 18.21
C TYR A 856 -36.24 -43.33 18.83
N GLY A 857 -34.96 -43.51 19.18
CA GLY A 857 -34.44 -44.78 19.67
C GLY A 857 -34.59 -44.91 21.19
N SER A 858 -35.63 -45.58 21.67
CA SER A 858 -35.62 -46.19 23.01
C SER A 858 -35.34 -47.68 22.90
N THR A 859 -34.06 -48.05 22.78
CA THR A 859 -33.65 -49.46 22.97
C THR A 859 -33.57 -49.77 24.47
N ALA A 860 -34.72 -49.98 25.10
CA ALA A 860 -34.81 -50.66 26.39
C ALA A 860 -36.15 -51.40 26.49
N SER A 861 -36.09 -52.73 26.33
CA SER A 861 -37.17 -53.67 26.61
C SER A 861 -37.62 -53.53 28.06
N GLY A 862 -38.85 -53.03 28.29
CA GLY A 862 -39.53 -53.15 29.60
C GLY A 862 -40.33 -51.95 30.12
N ALA A 863 -40.42 -50.82 29.41
CA ALA A 863 -41.15 -49.65 29.92
C ALA A 863 -42.61 -49.59 29.45
N THR A 864 -43.57 -49.90 30.32
CA THR A 864 -44.97 -49.47 30.16
C THR A 864 -45.04 -47.97 30.50
N ASN A 865 -45.13 -47.12 29.48
CA ASN A 865 -45.01 -45.67 29.61
C ASN A 865 -46.40 -44.98 29.48
N GLN A 866 -46.70 -44.10 30.44
CA GLN A 866 -48.00 -43.54 30.79
C GLN A 866 -48.21 -42.10 30.28
N ASP A 867 -47.52 -41.61 29.24
CA ASP A 867 -47.90 -40.31 28.66
C ASP A 867 -47.63 -40.05 27.16
N ASN A 868 -48.69 -39.54 26.53
CA ASN A 868 -48.89 -38.69 25.35
C ASN A 868 -47.88 -38.61 24.18
N THR A 869 -47.32 -39.69 23.65
CA THR A 869 -47.09 -39.83 22.18
C THR A 869 -46.88 -41.31 21.82
N ARG A 870 -47.83 -41.92 21.10
CA ARG A 870 -47.53 -43.15 20.36
C ARG A 870 -46.74 -42.75 19.10
N PHE A 871 -45.42 -42.57 19.22
CA PHE A 871 -44.53 -42.68 18.07
C PHE A 871 -44.53 -44.14 17.64
N THR A 872 -45.29 -44.47 16.59
CA THR A 872 -45.07 -45.74 15.89
C THR A 872 -43.90 -45.54 14.92
N PRO A 873 -42.94 -46.47 14.84
CA PRO A 873 -41.86 -46.39 13.86
C PRO A 873 -42.45 -46.27 12.44
N GLY A 874 -42.18 -45.17 11.74
CA GLY A 874 -42.48 -45.02 10.30
C GLY A 874 -43.65 -44.11 9.87
N SER A 875 -44.30 -43.33 10.75
CA SER A 875 -45.34 -42.41 10.29
C SER A 875 -44.81 -41.01 9.91
N THR A 876 -44.93 -40.64 8.63
CA THR A 876 -44.79 -39.26 8.14
C THR A 876 -46.15 -38.55 8.19
N GLY A 877 -46.29 -37.51 9.02
CA GLY A 877 -47.50 -36.69 9.08
C GLY A 877 -47.38 -35.54 10.07
N LEU A 878 -47.79 -34.35 9.63
CA LEU A 878 -47.87 -33.12 10.44
C LEU A 878 -48.96 -33.28 11.51
N VAL A 879 -48.59 -33.40 12.78
CA VAL A 879 -49.53 -33.45 13.91
C VAL A 879 -49.59 -32.08 14.57
N THR A 880 -50.69 -31.37 14.34
CA THR A 880 -50.97 -30.04 14.89
C THR A 880 -51.81 -30.17 16.16
N LEU A 881 -51.21 -30.02 17.36
CA LEU A 881 -51.92 -29.95 18.64
C LEU A 881 -52.16 -28.47 19.00
N THR A 882 -53.20 -27.84 18.46
CA THR A 882 -53.45 -26.38 18.60
C THR A 882 -54.49 -25.98 19.64
N THR A 883 -54.89 -26.86 20.57
CA THR A 883 -55.95 -26.51 21.54
C THR A 883 -55.50 -26.64 22.98
N SER A 884 -55.53 -25.53 23.74
CA SER A 884 -55.41 -25.55 25.20
C SER A 884 -56.55 -26.40 25.81
N PRO A 885 -56.30 -27.24 26.83
CA PRO A 885 -57.34 -28.07 27.41
C PRO A 885 -58.29 -27.28 28.30
N MET A 886 -59.52 -27.80 28.44
CA MET A 886 -60.42 -27.43 29.52
C MET A 886 -60.02 -28.20 30.79
N THR A 887 -60.01 -27.53 31.94
CA THR A 887 -59.54 -28.08 33.20
C THR A 887 -60.57 -27.86 34.31
N ILE A 888 -60.98 -28.95 34.96
CA ILE A 888 -62.06 -29.00 35.94
C ILE A 888 -61.53 -29.63 37.23
N THR A 889 -61.84 -29.04 38.38
CA THR A 889 -61.52 -29.62 39.69
C THR A 889 -62.77 -30.24 40.32
N VAL A 890 -62.61 -31.45 40.85
CA VAL A 890 -63.70 -32.20 41.47
C VAL A 890 -63.27 -32.78 42.82
N THR A 891 -64.21 -32.94 43.73
CA THR A 891 -63.98 -33.57 45.04
C THR A 891 -64.96 -34.72 45.25
N THR A 892 -64.43 -35.89 45.56
CA THR A 892 -65.21 -37.11 45.86
C THR A 892 -65.00 -37.57 47.29
N THR A 893 -66.01 -38.22 47.87
CA THR A 893 -65.94 -38.83 49.21
C THR A 893 -66.31 -40.30 49.12
N ALA A 894 -65.96 -41.11 50.14
CA ALA A 894 -66.30 -42.54 50.15
C ALA A 894 -67.81 -42.81 49.96
N ALA A 895 -68.67 -41.93 50.48
CA ALA A 895 -70.13 -42.04 50.32
C ALA A 895 -70.66 -41.57 48.94
N ARG A 896 -69.84 -40.86 48.16
CA ARG A 896 -70.22 -40.20 46.90
C ARG A 896 -69.03 -40.17 45.92
N PRO A 897 -68.66 -41.34 45.34
CA PRO A 897 -67.43 -41.52 44.55
C PRO A 897 -67.58 -41.18 43.06
N THR A 898 -68.79 -40.97 42.58
CA THR A 898 -69.08 -40.77 41.15
C THR A 898 -69.17 -39.29 40.79
N VAL A 899 -68.53 -38.93 39.67
CA VAL A 899 -68.60 -37.60 39.03
C VAL A 899 -69.28 -37.76 37.66
N THR A 900 -70.06 -36.76 37.27
CA THR A 900 -70.68 -36.69 35.93
C THR A 900 -70.19 -35.45 35.18
N LEU A 901 -69.67 -35.63 33.96
CA LEU A 901 -69.33 -34.54 33.06
C LEU A 901 -70.41 -34.35 31.98
N PRO A 902 -71.04 -33.17 31.86
CA PRO A 902 -72.08 -32.91 30.87
C PRO A 902 -71.51 -32.52 29.49
N LEU A 903 -70.90 -33.49 28.80
CA LEU A 903 -70.22 -33.29 27.50
C LEU A 903 -71.24 -33.26 26.34
N ASN A 904 -71.99 -32.17 26.19
CA ASN A 904 -73.07 -32.06 25.19
C ASN A 904 -72.65 -31.30 23.90
N GLY A 905 -73.47 -31.33 22.85
CA GLY A 905 -73.14 -30.75 21.55
C GLY A 905 -72.20 -31.62 20.70
N THR A 906 -71.32 -31.03 19.88
CA THR A 906 -70.22 -31.80 19.25
C THR A 906 -69.20 -32.14 20.34
N ALA A 907 -68.98 -33.42 20.58
CA ALA A 907 -68.03 -33.92 21.56
C ALA A 907 -67.08 -34.90 20.88
N ASN A 908 -65.92 -34.41 20.44
CA ASN A 908 -64.79 -35.24 20.04
C ASN A 908 -63.64 -34.93 20.99
N VAL A 909 -63.75 -35.48 22.19
CA VAL A 909 -62.91 -35.13 23.32
C VAL A 909 -62.24 -36.34 23.94
N ARG A 910 -61.03 -36.12 24.44
CA ARG A 910 -60.33 -37.04 25.34
C ARG A 910 -60.33 -36.45 26.74
N VAL A 911 -60.85 -37.21 27.69
CA VAL A 911 -60.99 -36.82 29.10
C VAL A 911 -60.01 -37.62 29.92
N PHE A 912 -59.16 -36.92 30.66
CA PHE A 912 -58.25 -37.47 31.65
C PHE A 912 -58.86 -37.22 33.03
N TRP A 913 -59.07 -38.27 33.81
CA TRP A 913 -59.79 -38.20 35.08
C TRP A 913 -58.91 -37.80 36.27
N GLY A 914 -57.60 -37.71 36.09
CA GLY A 914 -56.68 -37.25 37.14
C GLY A 914 -56.28 -38.32 38.16
N ASP A 915 -56.70 -39.57 37.97
CA ASP A 915 -56.29 -40.74 38.74
C ASP A 915 -55.45 -41.75 37.92
N GLY A 916 -54.98 -41.32 36.75
CA GLY A 916 -54.23 -42.14 35.78
C GLY A 916 -55.09 -42.81 34.71
N ASN A 917 -56.43 -42.71 34.77
CA ASN A 917 -57.32 -43.21 33.72
C ASN A 917 -57.79 -42.10 32.77
N ASP A 918 -58.06 -42.49 31.52
CA ASP A 918 -58.61 -41.61 30.50
C ASP A 918 -59.66 -42.30 29.63
N ASN A 919 -60.54 -41.52 29.02
CA ASN A 919 -61.52 -42.01 28.06
C ASN A 919 -61.65 -41.06 26.86
N THR A 920 -61.98 -41.60 25.69
CA THR A 920 -62.31 -40.82 24.50
C THR A 920 -63.82 -40.88 24.25
N TYR A 921 -64.43 -39.72 24.04
CA TYR A 921 -65.85 -39.57 23.74
C TYR A 921 -66.01 -38.84 22.40
N THR A 922 -66.68 -39.49 21.45
CA THR A 922 -66.93 -38.99 20.10
C THR A 922 -68.40 -38.59 19.86
N SER A 923 -69.23 -38.64 20.91
CA SER A 923 -70.66 -38.30 20.88
C SER A 923 -71.09 -37.50 22.10
N ALA A 924 -72.17 -36.72 21.95
CA ALA A 924 -72.78 -35.93 23.02
C ALA A 924 -73.33 -36.84 24.14
N GLY A 925 -73.23 -36.39 25.40
CA GLY A 925 -73.95 -36.95 26.53
C GLY A 925 -73.21 -36.83 27.86
N ASN A 926 -73.95 -37.04 28.96
CA ASN A 926 -73.41 -37.07 30.31
C ASN A 926 -72.49 -38.29 30.50
N ARG A 927 -71.27 -38.08 31.01
CA ARG A 927 -70.27 -39.13 31.23
C ARG A 927 -70.01 -39.33 32.72
N ASN A 928 -70.38 -40.50 33.24
CA ASN A 928 -70.14 -40.88 34.63
C ASN A 928 -68.78 -41.54 34.78
N TYR A 929 -68.08 -41.20 35.85
CA TYR A 929 -66.82 -41.82 36.24
C TYR A 929 -66.77 -42.00 37.75
N THR A 930 -66.39 -43.19 38.22
CA THR A 930 -66.35 -43.56 39.64
C THR A 930 -64.91 -43.75 40.09
N TYR A 931 -64.45 -42.92 41.02
CA TYR A 931 -63.09 -42.99 41.55
C TYR A 931 -62.96 -44.13 42.57
N ALA A 932 -61.89 -44.92 42.46
CA ALA A 932 -61.61 -46.01 43.40
C ALA A 932 -61.22 -45.51 44.79
N THR A 933 -60.52 -44.38 44.86
CA THR A 933 -60.11 -43.71 46.09
C THR A 933 -60.79 -42.35 46.24
N PRO A 934 -61.38 -42.00 47.39
CA PRO A 934 -61.87 -40.65 47.64
C PRO A 934 -60.74 -39.61 47.56
N GLY A 935 -61.01 -38.43 47.00
CA GLY A 935 -59.98 -37.39 46.89
C GLY A 935 -60.39 -36.18 46.06
N ASN A 936 -59.44 -35.25 45.92
CA ASN A 936 -59.53 -34.11 45.01
C ASN A 936 -58.83 -34.47 43.71
N TYR A 937 -59.52 -34.31 42.59
CA TYR A 937 -59.00 -34.66 41.27
C TYR A 937 -59.08 -33.47 40.32
N THR A 938 -58.12 -33.41 39.39
CA THR A 938 -58.13 -32.47 38.27
C THR A 938 -58.41 -33.24 37.00
N ILE A 939 -59.57 -32.96 36.40
CA ILE A 939 -60.00 -33.52 35.13
C ILE A 939 -59.50 -32.59 34.01
N ILE A 940 -58.86 -33.17 33.00
CA ILE A 940 -58.35 -32.44 31.83
C ILE A 940 -59.06 -32.94 30.57
N ILE A 941 -59.58 -32.03 29.76
CA ILE A 941 -60.35 -32.34 28.54
C ILE A 941 -59.67 -31.69 27.34
N TYR A 942 -59.26 -32.52 26.38
CA TYR A 942 -58.74 -32.09 25.08
C TYR A 942 -59.73 -32.38 23.97
N GLY A 943 -59.70 -31.59 22.90
CA GLY A 943 -60.51 -31.80 21.70
C GLY A 943 -61.68 -30.83 21.56
N ALA A 944 -62.56 -31.10 20.61
CA ALA A 944 -63.66 -30.21 20.26
C ALA A 944 -64.90 -30.49 21.12
N LEU A 945 -65.32 -29.50 21.92
CA LEU A 945 -66.53 -29.50 22.73
C LEU A 945 -67.31 -28.20 22.52
N THR A 946 -68.47 -28.27 21.90
CA THR A 946 -69.27 -27.06 21.62
C THR A 946 -70.23 -26.69 22.76
N GLN A 947 -70.52 -27.60 23.69
CA GLN A 947 -71.36 -27.30 24.85
C GLN A 947 -70.91 -28.09 26.10
N PHE A 948 -70.85 -27.39 27.22
CA PHE A 948 -70.63 -28.02 28.53
C PHE A 948 -71.81 -27.66 29.43
N GLY A 949 -72.65 -28.66 29.75
CA GLY A 949 -73.93 -28.48 30.47
C GLY A 949 -75.16 -29.04 29.73
N ALA A 950 -76.29 -29.14 30.44
CA ALA A 950 -77.59 -29.58 29.90
C ALA A 950 -78.75 -28.84 30.57
N LEU A 951 -79.82 -28.53 29.81
CA LEU A 951 -81.08 -28.04 30.38
C LEU A 951 -81.73 -29.11 31.26
N GLY A 952 -82.15 -28.74 32.47
CA GLY A 952 -82.76 -29.67 33.44
C GLY A 952 -81.76 -30.25 34.44
N GLY A 953 -80.48 -29.85 34.36
CA GLY A 953 -79.40 -30.28 35.24
C GLY A 953 -78.88 -31.69 34.95
N TYR A 954 -77.87 -32.10 35.70
CA TYR A 954 -77.26 -33.44 35.62
C TYR A 954 -76.93 -33.96 37.03
N PRO A 955 -76.87 -35.30 37.23
CA PRO A 955 -76.56 -35.87 38.55
C PRO A 955 -75.12 -35.55 38.97
N HIS A 956 -74.86 -35.56 40.28
CA HIS A 956 -73.52 -35.35 40.86
C HIS A 956 -72.82 -34.00 40.51
N ALA A 957 -73.57 -32.97 40.12
CA ALA A 957 -72.99 -31.65 39.82
C ALA A 957 -72.33 -30.99 41.04
N ASP A 958 -72.79 -31.34 42.24
CA ASP A 958 -72.21 -30.92 43.52
C ASP A 958 -70.75 -31.37 43.74
N ARG A 959 -70.27 -32.34 42.95
CA ARG A 959 -68.88 -32.82 43.02
C ARG A 959 -67.91 -31.88 42.28
N ILE A 960 -68.41 -31.03 41.37
CA ILE A 960 -67.58 -30.05 40.65
C ILE A 960 -67.34 -28.86 41.57
N THR A 961 -66.08 -28.68 41.97
CA THR A 961 -65.67 -27.61 42.88
C THR A 961 -65.12 -26.40 42.15
N GLY A 962 -64.64 -26.58 40.92
CA GLY A 962 -64.20 -25.46 40.10
C GLY A 962 -63.86 -25.80 38.65
N VAL A 963 -63.69 -24.75 37.84
CA VAL A 963 -63.12 -24.80 36.50
C VAL A 963 -61.96 -23.80 36.46
N THR A 964 -60.77 -24.26 36.11
CA THR A 964 -59.55 -23.43 36.13
C THR A 964 -59.17 -22.93 34.73
N SER A 965 -59.62 -23.63 33.68
CA SER A 965 -59.46 -23.22 32.28
C SER A 965 -60.63 -23.71 31.44
N TRP A 966 -61.16 -22.86 30.54
CA TRP A 966 -62.13 -23.28 29.52
C TRP A 966 -61.49 -23.98 28.31
N GLY A 967 -60.18 -23.82 28.15
CA GLY A 967 -59.44 -24.29 26.99
C GLY A 967 -59.87 -23.65 25.66
N SER A 968 -59.35 -24.21 24.57
CA SER A 968 -59.70 -23.89 23.18
C SER A 968 -60.60 -24.99 22.58
N THR A 969 -61.57 -25.45 23.37
CA THR A 969 -62.48 -26.55 23.02
C THR A 969 -63.53 -26.18 21.97
N GLY A 970 -63.77 -24.88 21.74
CA GLY A 970 -64.78 -24.39 20.81
C GLY A 970 -66.18 -24.22 21.42
N LEU A 971 -66.27 -24.02 22.75
CA LEU A 971 -67.52 -23.84 23.49
C LEU A 971 -68.35 -22.69 22.92
N ARG A 972 -69.62 -22.98 22.59
CA ARG A 972 -70.64 -22.02 22.15
C ARG A 972 -71.78 -21.87 23.14
N SER A 973 -72.00 -22.85 24.02
CA SER A 973 -73.03 -22.85 25.06
C SER A 973 -72.48 -23.40 26.37
N LEU A 974 -72.81 -22.72 27.47
CA LEU A 974 -72.60 -23.17 28.85
C LEU A 974 -73.94 -23.38 29.55
N THR A 975 -74.98 -23.71 28.76
CA THR A 975 -76.33 -23.87 29.26
C THR A 975 -76.40 -24.99 30.28
N GLY A 976 -76.79 -24.66 31.52
CA GLY A 976 -76.87 -25.60 32.63
C GLY A 976 -75.52 -26.22 33.03
N ALA A 977 -74.38 -25.58 32.72
CA ALA A 977 -73.04 -26.11 32.98
C ALA A 977 -72.82 -26.54 34.44
N PHE A 978 -73.38 -25.79 35.39
CA PHE A 978 -73.31 -26.07 36.82
C PHE A 978 -74.71 -26.10 37.45
N GLN A 979 -75.71 -26.52 36.66
CA GLN A 979 -77.05 -26.80 37.16
C GLN A 979 -77.11 -28.24 37.65
N GLY A 980 -77.45 -28.44 38.92
CA GLY A 980 -77.68 -29.78 39.45
C GLY A 980 -79.07 -30.34 39.13
N SER A 981 -79.22 -31.66 39.29
CA SER A 981 -80.52 -32.33 39.17
C SER A 981 -81.52 -31.82 40.21
N THR A 982 -82.82 -31.78 39.87
CA THR A 982 -83.91 -31.33 40.74
C THR A 982 -84.14 -32.19 41.99
N THR A 983 -83.41 -33.30 42.12
CA THR A 983 -83.56 -34.33 43.15
C THR A 983 -82.35 -34.45 44.09
N ASN A 984 -81.72 -33.32 44.50
CA ASN A 984 -80.76 -33.17 45.63
C ASN A 984 -79.26 -32.98 45.29
N ASP A 985 -78.88 -32.81 44.01
CA ASP A 985 -77.47 -32.68 43.57
C ASP A 985 -77.14 -31.30 42.95
N ASN A 986 -77.61 -30.20 43.56
CA ASN A 986 -77.24 -28.83 43.14
C ASN A 986 -75.71 -28.65 43.14
N ALA A 987 -75.14 -27.82 42.26
CA ALA A 987 -73.69 -27.52 42.26
C ALA A 987 -73.28 -26.64 43.46
N THR A 988 -73.54 -27.10 44.69
CA THR A 988 -73.38 -26.34 45.93
C THR A 988 -71.94 -26.11 46.30
N ASN A 989 -70.98 -26.82 45.69
CA ASN A 989 -69.55 -26.73 46.04
C ASN A 989 -68.72 -25.97 44.99
N LEU A 990 -69.35 -25.46 43.93
CA LEU A 990 -68.66 -24.68 42.91
C LEU A 990 -68.23 -23.32 43.50
N VAL A 991 -66.91 -23.11 43.61
CA VAL A 991 -66.34 -21.86 44.15
C VAL A 991 -65.54 -21.08 43.12
N GLN A 992 -65.15 -21.71 42.00
CA GLN A 992 -64.26 -21.10 41.01
C GLN A 992 -64.65 -21.45 39.57
N VAL A 993 -64.57 -20.46 38.70
CA VAL A 993 -64.56 -20.54 37.24
C VAL A 993 -63.40 -19.67 36.69
N PRO A 994 -63.02 -19.82 35.42
CA PRO A 994 -61.97 -18.98 34.83
C PRO A 994 -62.38 -17.51 34.78
N GLY A 995 -61.40 -16.61 34.95
CA GLY A 995 -61.61 -15.16 34.98
C GLY A 995 -62.06 -14.54 33.65
N ASN A 996 -62.02 -15.30 32.55
CA ASN A 996 -62.51 -14.91 31.23
C ASN A 996 -63.61 -15.88 30.75
N LEU A 997 -64.59 -15.35 30.03
CA LEU A 997 -65.57 -16.14 29.29
C LEU A 997 -65.04 -16.41 27.87
N PRO A 998 -65.17 -17.63 27.31
CA PRO A 998 -64.78 -17.88 25.93
C PRO A 998 -65.63 -17.03 24.99
N SER A 999 -64.99 -16.30 24.07
CA SER A 999 -65.68 -15.32 23.21
C SER A 999 -66.70 -15.94 22.26
N SER A 1000 -66.63 -17.25 21.99
CA SER A 1000 -67.58 -17.98 21.17
C SER A 1000 -68.89 -18.34 21.89
N VAL A 1001 -68.99 -18.14 23.21
CA VAL A 1001 -70.18 -18.49 23.99
C VAL A 1001 -71.30 -17.48 23.76
N THR A 1002 -72.46 -17.97 23.33
CA THR A 1002 -73.67 -17.16 23.09
C THR A 1002 -74.82 -17.48 24.05
N ASN A 1003 -74.72 -18.56 24.83
CA ASN A 1003 -75.80 -19.01 25.72
C ASN A 1003 -75.26 -19.39 27.10
N LEU A 1004 -75.72 -18.67 28.14
CA LEU A 1004 -75.38 -18.86 29.55
C LEU A 1004 -76.59 -19.28 30.39
N SER A 1005 -77.69 -19.69 29.75
CA SER A 1005 -78.92 -19.98 30.48
C SER A 1005 -78.73 -21.09 31.50
N ASN A 1006 -79.31 -20.92 32.69
CA ASN A 1006 -79.22 -21.84 33.82
C ASN A 1006 -77.79 -22.16 34.32
N MET A 1007 -76.74 -21.47 33.87
CA MET A 1007 -75.35 -21.88 34.12
C MET A 1007 -75.01 -22.04 35.61
N PHE A 1008 -75.49 -21.12 36.46
CA PHE A 1008 -75.25 -21.11 37.92
C PHE A 1008 -76.55 -21.25 38.72
N THR A 1009 -77.62 -21.78 38.12
CA THR A 1009 -78.87 -22.01 38.83
C THR A 1009 -78.63 -22.91 40.04
N ARG A 1010 -78.99 -22.43 41.23
CA ARG A 1010 -78.81 -23.11 42.54
C ARG A 1010 -77.35 -23.42 42.90
N ALA A 1011 -76.38 -22.72 42.31
CA ALA A 1011 -74.97 -22.79 42.70
C ALA A 1011 -74.72 -22.01 44.01
N SER A 1012 -75.18 -22.56 45.12
CA SER A 1012 -75.33 -21.84 46.40
C SER A 1012 -74.02 -21.33 47.04
N ALA A 1013 -72.86 -21.89 46.71
CA ALA A 1013 -71.56 -21.40 47.21
C ALA A 1013 -70.81 -20.49 46.22
N PHE A 1014 -71.32 -20.29 45.01
CA PHE A 1014 -70.61 -19.54 43.98
C PHE A 1014 -70.72 -18.03 44.22
N ASN A 1015 -69.59 -17.37 44.48
CA ASN A 1015 -69.51 -15.91 44.65
C ASN A 1015 -68.20 -15.33 44.08
N GLN A 1016 -67.57 -15.98 43.12
CA GLN A 1016 -66.31 -15.49 42.55
C GLN A 1016 -66.54 -14.26 41.66
N ASN A 1017 -65.63 -13.28 41.74
CA ASN A 1017 -65.68 -12.11 40.87
C ASN A 1017 -65.52 -12.51 39.39
N ILE A 1018 -66.56 -12.24 38.60
CA ILE A 1018 -66.66 -12.48 37.16
C ILE A 1018 -66.91 -11.18 36.36
N SER A 1019 -66.61 -10.03 36.95
CA SER A 1019 -66.75 -8.72 36.29
C SER A 1019 -65.94 -8.60 35.00
N SER A 1020 -64.84 -9.35 34.86
CA SER A 1020 -63.97 -9.32 33.67
C SER A 1020 -64.47 -10.16 32.49
N TRP A 1021 -65.62 -10.83 32.61
CA TRP A 1021 -66.17 -11.64 31.52
C TRP A 1021 -66.64 -10.76 30.35
N ASN A 1022 -66.19 -11.09 29.14
CA ASN A 1022 -66.68 -10.47 27.92
C ASN A 1022 -68.01 -11.12 27.49
N THR A 1023 -69.13 -10.47 27.81
CA THR A 1023 -70.48 -10.95 27.50
C THR A 1023 -71.02 -10.44 26.16
N ALA A 1024 -70.23 -9.73 25.35
CA ALA A 1024 -70.73 -9.05 24.15
C ALA A 1024 -71.38 -9.99 23.13
N ASN A 1025 -71.03 -11.28 23.11
CA ASN A 1025 -71.63 -12.28 22.21
C ASN A 1025 -72.78 -13.09 22.85
N VAL A 1026 -73.09 -12.85 24.13
CA VAL A 1026 -74.12 -13.59 24.85
C VAL A 1026 -75.52 -13.10 24.46
N VAL A 1027 -76.38 -14.03 24.10
CA VAL A 1027 -77.77 -13.80 23.64
C VAL A 1027 -78.80 -14.26 24.68
N ASN A 1028 -78.51 -15.31 25.46
CA ASN A 1028 -79.45 -15.87 26.44
C ASN A 1028 -78.82 -15.97 27.84
N MET A 1029 -79.45 -15.32 28.83
CA MET A 1029 -79.06 -15.34 30.25
C MET A 1029 -80.21 -15.82 31.17
N GLU A 1030 -81.22 -16.51 30.64
CA GLU A 1030 -82.37 -16.99 31.43
C GLU A 1030 -81.91 -17.87 32.61
N PHE A 1031 -82.47 -17.63 33.80
CA PHE A 1031 -82.22 -18.37 35.05
C PHE A 1031 -80.75 -18.45 35.51
N MET A 1032 -79.83 -17.71 34.89
CA MET A 1032 -78.39 -17.89 35.08
C MET A 1032 -77.96 -17.95 36.55
N PHE A 1033 -78.49 -17.07 37.41
CA PHE A 1033 -78.23 -17.00 38.85
C PHE A 1033 -79.47 -17.29 39.72
N SER A 1034 -80.48 -17.97 39.17
CA SER A 1034 -81.68 -18.29 39.93
C SER A 1034 -81.32 -19.15 41.13
N GLU A 1035 -81.73 -18.73 42.33
CA GLU A 1035 -81.44 -19.37 43.63
C GLU A 1035 -79.93 -19.53 43.94
N ALA A 1036 -79.05 -18.70 43.35
CA ALA A 1036 -77.63 -18.66 43.66
C ALA A 1036 -77.37 -17.90 44.98
N ALA A 1037 -77.71 -18.51 46.11
CA ALA A 1037 -77.87 -17.85 47.42
C ALA A 1037 -76.65 -17.10 48.00
N SER A 1038 -75.45 -17.20 47.41
CA SER A 1038 -74.26 -16.45 47.84
C SER A 1038 -73.75 -15.43 46.82
N PHE A 1039 -74.33 -15.36 45.62
CA PHE A 1039 -73.79 -14.56 44.53
C PHE A 1039 -74.09 -13.07 44.71
N ASN A 1040 -73.06 -12.24 44.81
CA ASN A 1040 -73.19 -10.79 44.95
C ASN A 1040 -71.98 -10.04 44.37
N GLN A 1041 -71.66 -10.28 43.09
CA GLN A 1041 -70.46 -9.73 42.43
C GLN A 1041 -70.79 -8.61 41.44
N PRO A 1042 -69.89 -7.61 41.26
CA PRO A 1042 -70.17 -6.39 40.49
C PRO A 1042 -70.15 -6.66 38.98
N ILE A 1043 -71.30 -7.05 38.43
CA ILE A 1043 -71.50 -7.40 37.01
C ILE A 1043 -72.13 -6.27 36.18
N GLY A 1044 -72.23 -5.05 36.74
CA GLY A 1044 -72.79 -3.89 36.05
C GLY A 1044 -72.04 -3.48 34.79
N ASN A 1045 -70.78 -3.87 34.66
CA ASN A 1045 -69.92 -3.56 33.51
C ASN A 1045 -70.10 -4.51 32.31
N TRP A 1046 -70.94 -5.54 32.42
CA TRP A 1046 -71.21 -6.47 31.33
C TRP A 1046 -71.90 -5.80 30.14
N ASN A 1047 -71.46 -6.14 28.94
CA ASN A 1047 -72.14 -5.73 27.71
C ASN A 1047 -73.33 -6.67 27.46
N THR A 1048 -74.55 -6.15 27.67
CA THR A 1048 -75.81 -6.89 27.52
C THR A 1048 -76.57 -6.55 26.22
N SER A 1049 -75.99 -5.73 25.35
CA SER A 1049 -76.65 -5.23 24.13
C SER A 1049 -77.14 -6.32 23.17
N ASN A 1050 -76.53 -7.52 23.18
CA ASN A 1050 -76.98 -8.66 22.35
C ASN A 1050 -77.92 -9.64 23.07
N VAL A 1051 -78.21 -9.43 24.35
CA VAL A 1051 -79.06 -10.31 25.15
C VAL A 1051 -80.52 -10.12 24.76
N THR A 1052 -81.21 -11.21 24.43
CA THR A 1052 -82.64 -11.18 24.07
C THR A 1052 -83.57 -11.53 25.23
N THR A 1053 -83.07 -12.22 26.27
CA THR A 1053 -83.87 -12.59 27.44
C THR A 1053 -83.03 -12.76 28.71
N MET A 1054 -83.59 -12.28 29.83
CA MET A 1054 -83.06 -12.36 31.19
C MET A 1054 -84.11 -12.94 32.16
N ARG A 1055 -85.01 -13.79 31.64
CA ARG A 1055 -86.11 -14.37 32.42
C ARG A 1055 -85.55 -15.03 33.69
N SER A 1056 -86.09 -14.65 34.85
CA SER A 1056 -85.76 -15.23 36.15
C SER A 1056 -84.27 -15.26 36.49
N MET A 1057 -83.46 -14.37 35.90
CA MET A 1057 -82.00 -14.40 36.04
C MET A 1057 -81.52 -14.41 37.51
N PHE A 1058 -82.17 -13.64 38.40
CA PHE A 1058 -81.88 -13.56 39.85
C PHE A 1058 -83.07 -14.02 40.70
N GLN A 1059 -83.96 -14.85 40.15
CA GLN A 1059 -85.12 -15.32 40.89
C GLN A 1059 -84.66 -16.10 42.14
N GLY A 1060 -85.12 -15.68 43.32
CA GLY A 1060 -84.83 -16.34 44.60
C GLY A 1060 -83.40 -16.15 45.10
N ASP A 1061 -82.60 -15.27 44.48
CA ASP A 1061 -81.28 -14.90 44.99
C ASP A 1061 -81.44 -13.96 46.20
N SER A 1062 -81.06 -14.44 47.39
CA SER A 1062 -81.20 -13.70 48.65
C SER A 1062 -80.06 -12.73 48.95
N THR A 1063 -79.05 -12.62 48.07
CA THR A 1063 -77.82 -11.85 48.34
C THR A 1063 -77.47 -10.81 47.28
N PHE A 1064 -77.91 -11.00 46.04
CA PHE A 1064 -77.54 -10.11 44.95
C PHE A 1064 -78.12 -8.69 45.10
N ASN A 1065 -77.25 -7.69 45.22
CA ASN A 1065 -77.63 -6.28 45.32
C ASN A 1065 -76.57 -5.34 44.69
N GLN A 1066 -76.04 -5.67 43.51
CA GLN A 1066 -75.06 -4.82 42.81
C GLN A 1066 -75.76 -3.87 41.83
N ASP A 1067 -75.09 -2.75 41.49
CA ASP A 1067 -75.55 -1.82 40.45
C ASP A 1067 -75.41 -2.46 39.06
N ILE A 1068 -76.54 -2.58 38.37
CA ILE A 1068 -76.70 -3.10 37.00
C ILE A 1068 -77.42 -2.11 36.08
N GLY A 1069 -77.54 -0.84 36.49
CA GLY A 1069 -78.24 0.19 35.72
C GLY A 1069 -77.56 0.56 34.41
N ALA A 1070 -76.29 0.19 34.22
CA ALA A 1070 -75.55 0.41 32.97
C ALA A 1070 -75.87 -0.62 31.87
N TRP A 1071 -76.68 -1.65 32.15
CA TRP A 1071 -77.06 -2.66 31.16
C TRP A 1071 -77.94 -2.09 30.04
N ASP A 1072 -77.69 -2.54 28.82
CA ASP A 1072 -78.49 -2.22 27.63
C ASP A 1072 -79.57 -3.28 27.41
N LEU A 1073 -80.82 -2.91 27.69
CA LEU A 1073 -82.00 -3.77 27.51
C LEU A 1073 -82.66 -3.59 26.13
N SER A 1074 -82.05 -2.83 25.22
CA SER A 1074 -82.67 -2.49 23.93
C SER A 1074 -83.01 -3.71 23.08
N ASN A 1075 -82.36 -4.86 23.24
CA ASN A 1075 -82.71 -6.10 22.53
C ASN A 1075 -83.44 -7.14 23.41
N VAL A 1076 -83.63 -6.85 24.70
CA VAL A 1076 -84.27 -7.79 25.65
C VAL A 1076 -85.79 -7.74 25.50
N ASN A 1077 -86.42 -8.87 25.18
CA ASN A 1077 -87.87 -8.97 25.05
C ASN A 1077 -88.57 -9.61 26.27
N ASN A 1078 -87.82 -10.24 27.17
CA ASN A 1078 -88.39 -10.97 28.31
C ASN A 1078 -87.51 -10.86 29.57
N ILE A 1079 -88.03 -10.17 30.58
CA ILE A 1079 -87.45 -10.04 31.93
C ILE A 1079 -88.38 -10.63 33.01
N GLN A 1080 -89.33 -11.48 32.63
CA GLN A 1080 -90.27 -12.09 33.55
C GLN A 1080 -89.55 -12.71 34.75
N GLY A 1081 -90.00 -12.33 35.96
CA GLY A 1081 -89.51 -12.87 37.23
C GLY A 1081 -88.04 -12.59 37.55
N MET A 1082 -87.38 -11.66 36.84
CA MET A 1082 -85.94 -11.42 36.94
C MET A 1082 -85.44 -11.26 38.38
N PHE A 1083 -86.18 -10.56 39.26
CA PHE A 1083 -85.88 -10.37 40.68
C PHE A 1083 -86.97 -10.95 41.60
N ARG A 1084 -87.77 -11.90 41.11
CA ARG A 1084 -88.83 -12.50 41.92
C ARG A 1084 -88.22 -13.20 43.14
N ARG A 1085 -88.65 -12.84 44.35
CA ARG A 1085 -88.11 -13.29 45.64
C ARG A 1085 -86.64 -12.94 45.88
N ALA A 1086 -86.07 -11.97 45.16
CA ALA A 1086 -84.76 -11.41 45.45
C ALA A 1086 -84.88 -10.37 46.57
N THR A 1087 -84.93 -10.83 47.82
CA THR A 1087 -85.40 -10.04 48.96
C THR A 1087 -84.58 -8.80 49.27
N VAL A 1088 -83.27 -8.81 48.96
CA VAL A 1088 -82.33 -7.72 49.23
C VAL A 1088 -82.01 -6.84 48.02
N PHE A 1089 -82.51 -7.18 46.82
CA PHE A 1089 -82.15 -6.47 45.60
C PHE A 1089 -82.71 -5.04 45.61
N ASN A 1090 -81.82 -4.06 45.47
CA ASN A 1090 -82.12 -2.64 45.41
C ASN A 1090 -81.14 -1.90 44.47
N ASN A 1091 -80.63 -2.59 43.44
CA ASN A 1091 -79.64 -2.08 42.47
C ASN A 1091 -78.42 -1.38 43.12
N GLY A 1092 -77.88 -1.92 44.21
CA GLY A 1092 -76.75 -1.31 44.93
C GLY A 1092 -77.05 0.07 45.54
N GLY A 1093 -78.33 0.45 45.65
CA GLY A 1093 -78.75 1.79 46.07
C GLY A 1093 -78.66 2.87 44.99
N SER A 1094 -78.34 2.48 43.75
CA SER A 1094 -78.14 3.39 42.62
C SER A 1094 -79.42 3.61 41.83
N ALA A 1095 -79.71 4.87 41.49
CA ALA A 1095 -80.85 5.26 40.64
C ALA A 1095 -80.64 4.92 39.16
N SER A 1096 -79.46 4.40 38.78
CA SER A 1096 -79.06 4.09 37.41
C SER A 1096 -79.98 3.09 36.71
N ILE A 1097 -80.67 2.20 37.44
CA ILE A 1097 -81.64 1.25 36.86
C ILE A 1097 -82.78 1.96 36.10
N ASN A 1098 -83.04 3.23 36.43
CA ASN A 1098 -83.97 4.06 35.70
C ASN A 1098 -83.55 4.28 34.23
N ASN A 1099 -82.26 4.13 33.89
CA ASN A 1099 -81.74 4.37 32.54
C ASN A 1099 -81.96 3.21 31.56
N TRP A 1100 -82.52 2.09 32.01
CA TRP A 1100 -82.76 0.95 31.15
C TRP A 1100 -83.73 1.28 30.00
N ASN A 1101 -83.29 0.96 28.77
CA ASN A 1101 -84.16 1.02 27.60
C ASN A 1101 -85.04 -0.23 27.52
N THR A 1102 -86.26 -0.16 28.07
CA THR A 1102 -87.23 -1.27 28.05
C THR A 1102 -88.13 -1.31 26.82
N SER A 1103 -87.84 -0.52 25.77
CA SER A 1103 -88.71 -0.35 24.60
C SER A 1103 -88.93 -1.59 23.72
N ASN A 1104 -88.22 -2.69 23.97
CA ASN A 1104 -88.47 -3.97 23.32
C ASN A 1104 -88.94 -5.07 24.29
N VAL A 1105 -89.10 -4.76 25.57
CA VAL A 1105 -89.55 -5.72 26.59
C VAL A 1105 -91.06 -5.99 26.43
N LEU A 1106 -91.40 -7.24 26.13
CA LEU A 1106 -92.79 -7.70 25.95
C LEU A 1106 -93.37 -8.35 27.22
N ARG A 1107 -92.53 -8.93 28.09
CA ARG A 1107 -92.96 -9.65 29.31
C ARG A 1107 -92.26 -9.15 30.57
N MET A 1108 -93.04 -8.61 31.51
CA MET A 1108 -92.61 -8.07 32.81
C MET A 1108 -93.39 -8.65 33.99
N LEU A 1109 -93.87 -9.90 33.88
CA LEU A 1109 -94.63 -10.52 34.98
C LEU A 1109 -93.70 -10.75 36.18
N ASN A 1110 -94.18 -10.43 37.39
CA ASN A 1110 -93.52 -10.75 38.66
C ASN A 1110 -92.07 -10.24 38.82
N VAL A 1111 -91.65 -9.21 38.07
CA VAL A 1111 -90.24 -8.80 38.03
C VAL A 1111 -89.68 -8.53 39.43
N PHE A 1112 -90.41 -7.79 40.27
CA PHE A 1112 -90.05 -7.47 41.66
C PHE A 1112 -90.98 -8.13 42.68
N SER A 1113 -91.74 -9.16 42.29
CA SER A 1113 -92.63 -9.85 43.22
C SER A 1113 -91.82 -10.43 44.38
N SER A 1114 -92.16 -10.06 45.62
CA SER A 1114 -91.44 -10.38 46.85
C SER A 1114 -89.99 -9.88 46.93
N ALA A 1115 -89.61 -8.87 46.13
CA ALA A 1115 -88.34 -8.15 46.27
C ALA A 1115 -88.48 -7.08 47.36
N THR A 1116 -88.43 -7.50 48.62
CA THR A 1116 -88.84 -6.68 49.77
C THR A 1116 -88.06 -5.39 49.94
N SER A 1117 -86.78 -5.33 49.55
CA SER A 1117 -85.91 -4.15 49.69
C SER A 1117 -85.87 -3.23 48.46
N PHE A 1118 -86.50 -3.59 47.33
CA PHE A 1118 -86.40 -2.82 46.09
C PHE A 1118 -87.12 -1.47 46.21
N ASN A 1119 -86.38 -0.37 46.01
CA ASN A 1119 -86.91 0.98 46.06
C ASN A 1119 -86.15 1.98 45.17
N GLN A 1120 -85.73 1.58 43.96
CA GLN A 1120 -85.07 2.48 43.00
C GLN A 1120 -86.03 3.02 41.94
N PRO A 1121 -85.80 4.24 41.41
CA PRO A 1121 -86.68 4.84 40.41
C PRO A 1121 -86.65 4.04 39.10
N ILE A 1122 -87.83 3.91 38.49
CA ILE A 1122 -88.06 3.20 37.21
C ILE A 1122 -89.02 3.98 36.29
N GLY A 1123 -89.22 5.27 36.57
CA GLY A 1123 -90.15 6.13 35.84
C GLY A 1123 -89.80 6.32 34.36
N ASN A 1124 -88.53 6.17 33.99
CA ASN A 1124 -88.06 6.35 32.61
C ASN A 1124 -88.24 5.09 31.73
N TRP A 1125 -88.73 3.98 32.29
CA TRP A 1125 -88.94 2.75 31.54
C TRP A 1125 -90.08 2.90 30.51
N ASN A 1126 -89.79 2.61 29.24
CA ASN A 1126 -90.78 2.61 28.16
C ASN A 1126 -91.56 1.28 28.13
N ASN A 1127 -92.74 1.29 28.76
CA ASN A 1127 -93.57 0.09 28.90
C ASN A 1127 -94.66 -0.05 27.81
N ARG A 1128 -94.66 0.79 26.76
CA ARG A 1128 -95.61 0.68 25.62
C ARG A 1128 -95.66 -0.72 24.94
N PRO A 1129 -94.55 -1.47 24.84
CA PRO A 1129 -94.54 -2.79 24.19
C PRO A 1129 -94.98 -3.93 25.10
N VAL A 1130 -95.10 -3.70 26.41
CA VAL A 1130 -95.34 -4.74 27.41
C VAL A 1130 -96.73 -5.33 27.23
N ALA A 1131 -96.81 -6.63 26.93
CA ALA A 1131 -98.07 -7.36 26.78
C ALA A 1131 -98.59 -7.91 28.12
N GLN A 1132 -97.70 -8.11 29.11
CA GLN A 1132 -98.03 -8.74 30.40
C GLN A 1132 -97.17 -8.16 31.54
N MET A 1133 -97.80 -7.44 32.49
CA MET A 1133 -97.15 -6.79 33.65
C MET A 1133 -97.83 -7.17 34.99
N ILE A 1134 -98.33 -8.40 35.08
CA ILE A 1134 -99.05 -8.92 36.25
C ILE A 1134 -98.09 -9.18 37.42
N SER A 1135 -98.52 -8.84 38.62
CA SER A 1135 -97.86 -9.05 39.91
C SER A 1135 -96.46 -8.44 39.99
N MET A 1136 -96.17 -7.38 39.22
CA MET A 1136 -94.82 -6.83 39.10
C MET A 1136 -94.20 -6.46 40.47
N PHE A 1137 -95.01 -5.93 41.39
CA PHE A 1137 -94.60 -5.50 42.74
C PHE A 1137 -95.33 -6.23 43.86
N GLU A 1138 -95.96 -7.37 43.58
CA GLU A 1138 -96.69 -8.15 44.59
C GLU A 1138 -95.74 -8.47 45.76
N HIS A 1139 -96.06 -8.03 46.98
CA HIS A 1139 -95.20 -8.15 48.17
C HIS A 1139 -93.82 -7.44 48.12
N ALA A 1140 -93.63 -6.44 47.25
CA ALA A 1140 -92.46 -5.55 47.27
C ALA A 1140 -92.62 -4.42 48.32
N THR A 1141 -92.43 -4.75 49.60
CA THR A 1141 -92.83 -3.90 50.74
C THR A 1141 -92.14 -2.54 50.85
N SER A 1142 -90.91 -2.38 50.33
CA SER A 1142 -90.17 -1.10 50.41
C SER A 1142 -90.40 -0.17 49.21
N PHE A 1143 -91.09 -0.61 48.15
CA PHE A 1143 -91.22 0.18 46.93
C PHE A 1143 -92.19 1.35 47.12
N ASN A 1144 -91.68 2.58 47.03
CA ASN A 1144 -92.47 3.82 47.18
C ASN A 1144 -92.18 4.87 46.09
N GLN A 1145 -91.57 4.47 44.97
CA GLN A 1145 -91.18 5.37 43.88
C GLN A 1145 -92.37 5.77 43.00
N ASP A 1146 -92.28 6.95 42.38
CA ASP A 1146 -93.26 7.42 41.41
C ASP A 1146 -93.23 6.58 40.12
N ILE A 1147 -94.41 6.11 39.71
CA ILE A 1147 -94.63 5.29 38.51
C ILE A 1147 -95.61 5.94 37.53
N SER A 1148 -95.98 7.19 37.74
CA SER A 1148 -96.99 7.92 36.96
C SER A 1148 -96.55 8.31 35.54
N ALA A 1149 -95.24 8.41 35.28
CA ALA A 1149 -94.67 8.85 33.99
C ALA A 1149 -94.72 7.80 32.85
N ARG A 1150 -95.50 6.72 32.99
CA ARG A 1150 -95.49 5.60 32.04
C ARG A 1150 -96.39 5.84 30.83
N HIS A 1151 -95.89 5.50 29.65
CA HIS A 1151 -96.74 5.20 28.51
C HIS A 1151 -97.11 3.71 28.50
N ILE A 1152 -98.28 3.35 29.01
CA ILE A 1152 -98.83 1.98 28.98
C ILE A 1152 -99.96 1.93 27.94
N ARG A 1153 -100.04 0.86 27.12
CA ARG A 1153 -101.11 0.70 26.11
C ARG A 1153 -102.44 0.18 26.66
N ASN A 1154 -102.49 -0.25 27.93
CA ASN A 1154 -103.68 -0.83 28.55
C ASN A 1154 -103.57 -0.80 30.08
N GLU A 1155 -104.46 -0.07 30.76
CA GLU A 1155 -104.53 -0.06 32.24
C GLU A 1155 -105.06 -1.39 32.81
N ALA A 1156 -105.70 -2.23 31.99
CA ALA A 1156 -106.26 -3.53 32.39
C ALA A 1156 -105.23 -4.65 32.64
N THR A 1157 -103.93 -4.41 32.42
CA THR A 1157 -102.87 -5.43 32.57
C THR A 1157 -101.98 -5.25 33.80
N MET A 1158 -102.31 -4.31 34.69
CA MET A 1158 -101.67 -4.14 36.00
C MET A 1158 -102.52 -4.79 37.10
N SER A 1159 -101.98 -5.86 37.70
CA SER A 1159 -102.39 -6.40 39.00
C SER A 1159 -101.14 -6.54 39.85
#